data_AF-U2TBJ4-F1
#
_entry.id   AF-U2TBJ4-F1
#
_cell.length_a   1.000
_cell.length_b   1.000
_cell.length_c   1.000
_cell.angle_alpha   90.00
_cell.angle_beta   90.00
_cell.angle_gamma   90.00
#
_symmetry.space_group_name_H-M   'P 1'
#
loop_
_entity.id
_entity.type
_entity.pdbx_description
1 polymer ?
#
loop_
_entity_poly.entity_id
_entity_poly.type
_entity_poly.pdbx_seq_one_letter_code
_entity_poly.pdbx_strand_id
1 'polypeptide(L)'
;MSDKNLVLSAYGLKKERTAMMKEIQCADFSQANRELFLDDAKSRLGMTLCAGSYWVQGVFDAGSYDVNAIAGKYTAIAHRVRLELGQNHAYRNVSAYPFEAVSLIAGGSADGHHNTSPNRNQILIGNDVWIGCDVLILSGVRIGDGAVIGADAVVTKDVPPYAVVVGNPARIVKYRFDEDTIKKLLDIRWWDWEPAAIEEARGYMQDPRAFVDRFWKQPAPLPVTEWTKRIAKLQSGGKTVYYMRADFGSTDAVWMRFLCRFIERFGAGDEAALCLETPPMAECPHDYAVLACLIEQMGSRAPALLTHESRAAFSECVFPYVGVFLTTKEAVSLEGVRLAEADGVRVRYALDAPPFLWPMKEEHLPLPRDVWNATMEKCIMWRREKLLEMVLKGRYDEAMAAIWNIAATLYEYNQFYVDDVTEAALRALSLLLPASEKPVPQGRHERRILFYDAFGLDTRGLAQIYLRALAPLADALCYIAPIHAQGKMPSLEAAVHAAGGELQYLPLGPNAATYQSLCSVIDAFAPTHSFLYTKPWDVTGLLAFMRLEGRSVRYQINLTDHAFWLGQNAFDYSLEFRDFGASLSRDFRRIPEGRLRLQPFYPFVEEGVPFQGFPFAREAGDFVIFSGGQLTKTMDEQLTYYRIVAQILLDFPQVKFWYAGVGDGRYLASLAQQFPGRVVHTGERHDLLAILEHVDMYLSTCPVGGGLMTQYAALAGKPPYILDYNDYHYGFLLDEANLGIHFTQYDAFMAEIHRYIGDADYRQKKDAAFAAHKNLLTAKEFAANLKQIVETGQSNYPIHFYDVTPNIRGQERVFLANYKKAHPFHQPD
;
A
#
# COMPACT_ATOMS: atom_id res chain seq x y z
N MET A 1 -5.86 0.04 -35.08
CA MET A 1 -6.28 0.33 -33.68
C MET A 1 -5.11 -0.07 -32.79
N SER A 2 -4.42 0.89 -32.19
CA SER A 2 -3.10 0.70 -31.58
C SER A 2 -3.14 0.16 -30.14
N ASP A 3 -2.08 -0.56 -29.77
CA ASP A 3 -1.81 -1.20 -28.46
C ASP A 3 -1.94 -0.28 -27.23
N LYS A 4 -1.90 1.05 -27.40
CA LYS A 4 -2.19 2.02 -26.31
C LYS A 4 -3.57 1.79 -25.66
N ASN A 5 -4.54 1.30 -26.42
CA ASN A 5 -5.89 1.05 -25.91
C ASN A 5 -5.99 -0.15 -24.96
N LEU A 6 -5.06 -1.11 -25.03
CA LEU A 6 -5.04 -2.30 -24.19
C LEU A 6 -4.37 -2.03 -22.84
N VAL A 7 -3.30 -1.22 -22.86
CA VAL A 7 -2.55 -0.82 -21.65
C VAL A 7 -3.44 0.07 -20.75
N LEU A 8 -4.15 1.04 -21.31
CA LEU A 8 -5.07 1.89 -20.55
C LEU A 8 -6.31 1.15 -20.03
N SER A 9 -6.78 0.09 -20.70
CA SER A 9 -7.85 -0.77 -20.15
C SER A 9 -7.35 -1.72 -19.07
N ALA A 10 -6.09 -2.20 -19.17
CA ALA A 10 -5.49 -3.07 -18.17
C ALA A 10 -5.19 -2.35 -16.84
N TYR A 11 -5.00 -1.03 -16.87
CA TYR A 11 -4.79 -0.19 -15.68
C TYR A 11 -6.06 0.51 -15.17
N GLY A 12 -7.24 0.25 -15.73
CA GLY A 12 -8.50 0.90 -15.30
C GLY A 12 -8.56 2.40 -15.57
N LEU A 13 -7.64 2.95 -16.38
CA LEU A 13 -7.51 4.39 -16.66
C LEU A 13 -8.38 4.84 -17.85
N LYS A 14 -9.21 3.96 -18.43
CA LYS A 14 -10.16 4.33 -19.48
C LYS A 14 -11.40 5.01 -18.90
N LYS A 15 -11.54 6.31 -19.21
CA LYS A 15 -12.80 7.08 -19.35
C LYS A 15 -13.87 6.85 -18.27
N GLU A 16 -13.63 7.35 -17.07
CA GLU A 16 -14.71 7.54 -16.06
C GLU A 16 -14.80 8.99 -15.56
N ARG A 17 -14.37 9.96 -16.39
CA ARG A 17 -14.64 11.40 -16.20
C ARG A 17 -15.69 11.91 -17.20
N THR A 18 -16.62 11.06 -17.62
CA THR A 18 -17.81 11.53 -18.33
C THR A 18 -18.82 11.91 -17.25
N ALA A 19 -19.35 13.14 -17.29
CA ALA A 19 -20.52 13.51 -16.50
C ALA A 19 -21.58 12.39 -16.63
N MET A 20 -21.96 11.80 -15.50
CA MET A 20 -22.95 10.73 -15.48
C MET A 20 -24.32 11.36 -15.28
N MET A 21 -25.07 11.45 -16.37
CA MET A 21 -26.49 11.76 -16.28
C MET A 21 -27.28 10.46 -16.20
N LYS A 22 -27.96 10.25 -15.08
CA LYS A 22 -28.90 9.14 -14.89
C LYS A 22 -30.32 9.70 -14.84
N GLU A 23 -31.16 9.26 -15.77
CA GLU A 23 -32.60 9.50 -15.64
C GLU A 23 -33.17 8.65 -14.51
N ILE A 24 -33.96 9.29 -13.66
CA ILE A 24 -34.60 8.67 -12.50
C ILE A 24 -36.11 8.78 -12.64
N GLN A 25 -36.77 7.65 -12.43
CA GLN A 25 -38.22 7.55 -12.28
C GLN A 25 -38.51 6.52 -11.19
N CYS A 26 -39.04 6.98 -10.07
CA CYS A 26 -39.38 6.16 -8.90
C CYS A 26 -40.71 6.66 -8.32
N ALA A 27 -41.79 6.38 -9.04
CA ALA A 27 -43.15 6.75 -8.67
C ALA A 27 -43.90 5.61 -7.94
N ASP A 28 -43.16 4.65 -7.39
CA ASP A 28 -43.71 3.67 -6.46
C ASP A 28 -43.72 4.28 -5.05
N PHE A 29 -44.89 4.35 -4.42
CA PHE A 29 -45.07 4.92 -3.07
C PHE A 29 -44.61 3.94 -1.98
N SER A 30 -43.48 3.26 -2.19
CA SER A 30 -42.98 2.17 -1.36
C SER A 30 -42.69 2.62 0.06
N GLN A 31 -43.07 1.78 1.03
CA GLN A 31 -42.80 1.99 2.46
C GLN A 31 -41.42 1.49 2.90
N ALA A 32 -40.58 1.01 1.97
CA ALA A 32 -39.17 0.68 2.21
C ALA A 32 -38.26 1.71 1.54
N ASN A 33 -37.03 1.87 2.01
CA ASN A 33 -36.03 2.71 1.32
C ASN A 33 -35.68 2.13 -0.06
N ARG A 34 -35.41 3.00 -1.04
CA ARG A 34 -34.90 2.61 -2.37
C ARG A 34 -33.50 3.18 -2.59
N GLU A 35 -32.65 2.36 -3.16
CA GLU A 35 -31.33 2.74 -3.64
C GLU A 35 -31.37 2.94 -5.15
N LEU A 36 -30.91 4.11 -5.59
CA LEU A 36 -30.86 4.51 -7.00
C LEU A 36 -29.40 4.69 -7.39
N PHE A 37 -28.95 3.92 -8.38
CA PHE A 37 -27.54 3.79 -8.74
C PHE A 37 -27.15 4.65 -9.95
N LEU A 38 -25.92 5.15 -9.95
CA LEU A 38 -25.34 5.91 -11.06
C LEU A 38 -24.95 5.02 -12.25
N ASP A 39 -24.77 3.73 -11.98
CA ASP A 39 -24.30 2.73 -12.95
C ASP A 39 -25.26 1.55 -13.05
N ASP A 40 -25.25 0.88 -14.21
CA ASP A 40 -26.13 -0.28 -14.45
C ASP A 40 -25.67 -1.52 -13.67
N ALA A 41 -24.39 -1.57 -13.28
CA ALA A 41 -23.84 -2.62 -12.42
C ALA A 41 -24.29 -2.50 -10.96
N LYS A 42 -25.01 -1.43 -10.58
CA LYS A 42 -25.45 -1.13 -9.22
C LYS A 42 -24.30 -1.14 -8.21
N SER A 43 -23.13 -0.65 -8.63
CA SER A 43 -21.95 -0.59 -7.78
C SER A 43 -21.75 0.78 -7.15
N ARG A 44 -22.46 1.81 -7.64
CA ARG A 44 -22.30 3.20 -7.23
C ARG A 44 -23.62 3.82 -6.83
N LEU A 45 -23.85 3.95 -5.52
CA LEU A 45 -25.08 4.50 -4.98
C LEU A 45 -25.13 6.01 -5.25
N GLY A 46 -26.07 6.44 -6.09
CA GLY A 46 -26.30 7.83 -6.43
C GLY A 46 -27.27 8.49 -5.46
N MET A 47 -28.39 7.84 -5.16
CA MET A 47 -29.40 8.40 -4.28
C MET A 47 -30.07 7.35 -3.39
N THR A 48 -30.30 7.72 -2.13
CA THR A 48 -31.14 6.98 -1.18
C THR A 48 -32.49 7.70 -1.04
N LEU A 49 -33.57 7.06 -1.51
CA LEU A 49 -34.93 7.60 -1.45
C LEU A 49 -35.68 6.87 -0.32
N CYS A 50 -36.03 7.58 0.76
CA CYS A 50 -36.58 6.96 1.97
C CYS A 50 -38.08 6.60 1.87
N ALA A 51 -38.56 5.74 2.77
CA ALA A 51 -39.95 5.26 2.84
C ALA A 51 -41.03 6.34 2.58
N GLY A 52 -42.02 6.02 1.75
CA GLY A 52 -43.14 6.89 1.39
C GLY A 52 -42.82 7.98 0.37
N SER A 53 -41.54 8.24 0.09
CA SER A 53 -41.12 9.27 -0.86
C SER A 53 -41.19 8.79 -2.30
N TYR A 54 -41.46 9.69 -3.23
CA TYR A 54 -41.50 9.37 -4.64
C TYR A 54 -40.84 10.47 -5.47
N TRP A 55 -40.31 10.06 -6.63
CA TRP A 55 -39.80 10.96 -7.64
C TRP A 55 -40.43 10.62 -8.98
N VAL A 56 -41.31 11.51 -9.46
CA VAL A 56 -42.09 11.24 -10.67
C VAL A 56 -41.18 11.09 -11.88
N GLN A 57 -40.26 12.04 -12.09
CA GLN A 57 -39.24 11.97 -13.13
C GLN A 57 -38.16 13.02 -12.89
N GLY A 58 -36.90 12.72 -13.12
CA GLY A 58 -35.85 13.72 -13.13
C GLY A 58 -34.49 13.20 -13.56
N VAL A 59 -33.46 14.01 -13.35
CA VAL A 59 -32.07 13.71 -13.74
C VAL A 59 -31.15 13.87 -12.54
N PHE A 60 -30.34 12.85 -12.30
CA PHE A 60 -29.18 12.92 -11.43
C PHE A 60 -27.95 13.19 -12.29
N ASP A 61 -27.31 14.35 -12.12
CA ASP A 61 -26.15 14.80 -12.89
C ASP A 61 -24.90 14.83 -12.00
N ALA A 62 -24.05 13.81 -12.16
CA ALA A 62 -22.90 13.58 -11.31
C ALA A 62 -21.57 13.84 -12.04
N GLY A 63 -20.72 14.69 -11.46
CA GLY A 63 -19.36 14.93 -11.91
C GLY A 63 -18.33 13.88 -11.44
N SER A 64 -18.70 13.01 -10.50
CA SER A 64 -17.86 11.89 -10.02
C SER A 64 -18.70 10.79 -9.35
N TYR A 65 -18.10 9.65 -9.04
CA TYR A 65 -18.74 8.56 -8.27
C TYR A 65 -18.79 8.80 -6.76
N ASP A 66 -18.07 9.79 -6.26
CA ASP A 66 -18.04 10.10 -4.83
C ASP A 66 -19.32 10.81 -4.39
N VAL A 67 -20.18 11.23 -5.32
CA VAL A 67 -21.39 12.00 -5.00
C VAL A 67 -22.54 11.15 -4.47
N ASN A 68 -23.47 11.79 -3.76
CA ASN A 68 -24.69 11.17 -3.27
C ASN A 68 -25.84 12.19 -3.08
N ALA A 69 -27.08 11.73 -3.10
CA ALA A 69 -28.21 12.44 -2.50
C ALA A 69 -29.02 11.54 -1.57
N ILE A 70 -29.63 12.14 -0.55
CA ILE A 70 -30.59 11.44 0.32
C ILE A 70 -31.87 12.25 0.34
N ALA A 71 -33.02 11.62 0.14
CA ALA A 71 -34.31 12.25 0.43
C ALA A 71 -35.05 11.48 1.52
N GLY A 72 -35.42 12.22 2.58
CA GLY A 72 -36.14 11.74 3.74
C GLY A 72 -37.53 11.22 3.39
N LYS A 73 -38.22 10.69 4.40
CA LYS A 73 -39.48 9.97 4.27
C LYS A 73 -40.62 10.90 3.84
N TYR A 74 -41.60 10.34 3.11
CA TYR A 74 -42.80 11.04 2.62
C TYR A 74 -42.53 12.32 1.81
N THR A 75 -41.37 12.39 1.15
CA THR A 75 -40.98 13.52 0.29
C THR A 75 -41.51 13.33 -1.13
N ALA A 76 -42.12 14.38 -1.67
CA ALA A 76 -42.78 14.42 -2.97
C ALA A 76 -41.94 15.22 -3.97
N ILE A 77 -41.38 14.54 -4.98
CA ILE A 77 -40.52 15.16 -6.00
C ILE A 77 -41.21 15.07 -7.37
N ALA A 78 -41.54 16.21 -7.96
CA ALA A 78 -42.28 16.30 -9.22
C ALA A 78 -41.42 15.97 -10.47
N HIS A 79 -41.94 16.31 -11.65
CA HIS A 79 -41.29 16.06 -12.94
C HIS A 79 -40.10 17.00 -13.21
N ARG A 80 -39.12 16.49 -13.95
CA ARG A 80 -37.97 17.23 -14.50
C ARG A 80 -37.13 17.94 -13.44
N VAL A 81 -37.10 17.41 -12.21
CA VAL A 81 -36.17 17.88 -11.19
C VAL A 81 -34.75 17.44 -11.56
N ARG A 82 -33.77 18.31 -11.37
CA ARG A 82 -32.34 18.01 -11.59
C ARG A 82 -31.55 18.17 -10.30
N LEU A 83 -30.77 17.15 -9.95
CA LEU A 83 -29.76 17.19 -8.90
C LEU A 83 -28.39 17.28 -9.56
N GLU A 84 -27.67 18.40 -9.38
CA GLU A 84 -26.35 18.61 -9.96
C GLU A 84 -25.27 18.52 -8.87
N LEU A 85 -24.41 17.50 -8.95
CA LEU A 85 -23.42 17.18 -7.93
C LEU A 85 -22.00 17.09 -8.50
N GLY A 86 -21.05 17.79 -7.88
CA GLY A 86 -19.62 17.63 -8.20
C GLY A 86 -19.16 18.20 -9.54
N GLN A 87 -19.93 19.10 -10.15
CA GLN A 87 -19.66 19.67 -11.48
C GLN A 87 -19.01 21.08 -11.45
N ASN A 88 -18.56 21.60 -10.29
CA ASN A 88 -18.01 22.96 -10.24
C ASN A 88 -16.61 23.06 -10.88
N HIS A 89 -16.36 24.21 -11.52
CA HIS A 89 -15.06 24.60 -12.06
C HIS A 89 -14.42 25.75 -11.28
N ALA A 90 -13.09 25.87 -11.34
CA ALA A 90 -12.32 26.88 -10.63
C ALA A 90 -12.42 28.25 -11.31
N TYR A 91 -13.54 28.94 -11.10
CA TYR A 91 -13.81 30.26 -11.70
C TYR A 91 -13.02 31.42 -11.07
N ARG A 92 -12.30 31.17 -9.96
CA ARG A 92 -11.48 32.18 -9.27
C ARG A 92 -10.06 32.31 -9.85
N ASN A 93 -9.69 31.41 -10.75
CA ASN A 93 -8.40 31.47 -11.45
C ASN A 93 -8.45 32.50 -12.59
N VAL A 94 -7.28 32.89 -13.09
CA VAL A 94 -7.17 33.79 -14.26
C VAL A 94 -7.94 33.24 -15.47
N SER A 95 -7.96 31.90 -15.63
CA SER A 95 -8.76 31.21 -16.63
C SER A 95 -9.77 30.27 -15.98
N ALA A 96 -11.03 30.33 -16.42
CA ALA A 96 -12.03 29.31 -16.13
C ALA A 96 -11.88 28.06 -17.03
N TYR A 97 -11.06 28.14 -18.09
CA TYR A 97 -10.73 27.00 -18.94
C TYR A 97 -9.79 26.04 -18.19
N PRO A 98 -10.12 24.75 -18.06
CA PRO A 98 -9.36 23.83 -17.25
C PRO A 98 -8.18 23.27 -18.06
N PHE A 99 -7.19 24.12 -18.37
CA PHE A 99 -6.00 23.76 -19.16
C PHE A 99 -5.37 22.44 -18.69
N GLU A 100 -5.20 22.28 -17.38
CA GLU A 100 -4.66 21.05 -16.78
C GLU A 100 -5.54 19.81 -17.03
N ALA A 101 -6.86 19.94 -16.90
CA ALA A 101 -7.76 18.82 -17.12
C ALA A 101 -7.86 18.46 -18.61
N VAL A 102 -7.78 19.45 -19.50
CA VAL A 102 -7.77 19.24 -20.95
C VAL A 102 -6.44 18.63 -21.39
N SER A 103 -5.31 19.08 -20.84
CA SER A 103 -3.99 18.50 -21.06
C SER A 103 -4.01 17.00 -20.71
N LEU A 104 -4.52 16.65 -19.52
CA LEU A 104 -4.71 15.25 -19.11
C LEU A 104 -5.57 14.43 -20.09
N ILE A 105 -6.68 15.00 -20.58
CA ILE A 105 -7.58 14.31 -21.52
C ILE A 105 -6.91 14.15 -22.90
N ALA A 106 -6.05 15.09 -23.27
CA ALA A 106 -5.26 15.05 -24.51
C ALA A 106 -4.02 14.16 -24.40
N GLY A 107 -3.74 13.60 -23.22
CA GLY A 107 -2.55 12.79 -22.96
C GLY A 107 -1.26 13.62 -22.83
N GLY A 108 -1.36 14.82 -22.25
CA GLY A 108 -0.24 15.65 -21.81
C GLY A 108 -0.14 15.71 -20.28
N SER A 109 1.07 15.94 -19.75
CA SER A 109 1.32 15.87 -18.32
C SER A 109 0.59 16.95 -17.56
N ALA A 110 0.05 16.57 -16.41
CA ALA A 110 -0.32 17.53 -15.41
C ALA A 110 0.91 17.95 -14.62
N ASP A 111 1.31 19.20 -14.78
CA ASP A 111 2.08 19.85 -13.71
C ASP A 111 1.21 19.76 -12.44
N GLY A 112 1.78 19.35 -11.30
CA GLY A 112 1.07 18.89 -10.09
C GLY A 112 0.07 19.86 -9.43
N HIS A 113 -0.34 20.94 -10.12
CA HIS A 113 -1.32 21.93 -9.73
C HIS A 113 -2.70 21.64 -10.33
N HIS A 114 -3.27 20.48 -10.03
CA HIS A 114 -4.71 20.27 -10.26
C HIS A 114 -5.52 21.17 -9.32
N ASN A 115 -5.79 22.38 -9.76
CA ASN A 115 -6.79 23.22 -9.17
C ASN A 115 -8.18 22.81 -9.70
N THR A 116 -8.58 21.57 -9.40
CA THR A 116 -9.99 21.20 -9.48
C THR A 116 -10.70 21.98 -8.39
N SER A 117 -11.73 22.75 -8.75
CA SER A 117 -12.58 23.41 -7.75
C SER A 117 -12.99 22.39 -6.68
N PRO A 118 -12.76 22.66 -5.39
CA PRO A 118 -13.20 21.75 -4.36
C PRO A 118 -14.73 21.67 -4.45
N ASN A 119 -15.24 20.45 -4.63
CA ASN A 119 -16.68 20.18 -4.67
C ASN A 119 -17.17 19.67 -3.32
N ARG A 120 -18.34 20.17 -2.90
CA ARG A 120 -19.21 19.42 -1.99
C ARG A 120 -19.89 18.35 -2.80
N ASN A 121 -20.09 17.16 -2.24
CA ASN A 121 -20.49 15.97 -3.00
C ASN A 121 -21.80 15.36 -2.51
N GLN A 122 -22.58 16.04 -1.66
CA GLN A 122 -23.87 15.52 -1.20
C GLN A 122 -25.00 16.56 -1.22
N ILE A 123 -26.20 16.11 -1.59
CA ILE A 123 -27.47 16.85 -1.39
C ILE A 123 -28.29 16.09 -0.35
N LEU A 124 -28.84 16.80 0.63
CA LEU A 124 -29.69 16.23 1.66
C LEU A 124 -31.06 16.89 1.58
N ILE A 125 -32.10 16.09 1.42
CA ILE A 125 -33.49 16.50 1.41
C ILE A 125 -34.16 15.85 2.62
N GLY A 126 -34.79 16.65 3.47
CA GLY A 126 -35.48 16.19 4.66
C GLY A 126 -36.73 15.38 4.37
N ASN A 127 -37.51 15.17 5.41
CA ASN A 127 -38.79 14.47 5.40
C ASN A 127 -39.93 15.43 5.06
N ASP A 128 -41.04 14.94 4.50
CA ASP A 128 -42.22 15.74 4.12
C ASP A 128 -41.90 16.97 3.22
N VAL A 129 -40.86 16.88 2.39
CA VAL A 129 -40.50 17.97 1.47
C VAL A 129 -41.36 17.88 0.22
N TRP A 130 -41.83 19.02 -0.29
CA TRP A 130 -42.46 19.09 -1.61
C TRP A 130 -41.57 19.87 -2.59
N ILE A 131 -41.23 19.24 -3.71
CA ILE A 131 -40.40 19.81 -4.77
C ILE A 131 -41.22 19.90 -6.05
N GLY A 132 -41.45 21.12 -6.52
CA GLY A 132 -42.16 21.43 -7.76
C GLY A 132 -41.41 20.98 -9.02
N CYS A 133 -42.06 21.12 -10.17
CA CYS A 133 -41.46 20.73 -11.45
C CYS A 133 -40.32 21.66 -11.86
N ASP A 134 -39.38 21.14 -12.66
CA ASP A 134 -38.28 21.90 -13.26
C ASP A 134 -37.34 22.58 -12.26
N VAL A 135 -37.26 22.04 -11.03
CA VAL A 135 -36.33 22.52 -10.00
C VAL A 135 -34.92 22.02 -10.26
N LEU A 136 -33.93 22.91 -10.13
CA LEU A 136 -32.50 22.58 -10.09
C LEU A 136 -31.96 22.72 -8.67
N ILE A 137 -31.34 21.67 -8.14
CA ILE A 137 -30.68 21.68 -6.83
C ILE A 137 -29.18 21.48 -7.02
N LEU A 138 -28.38 22.42 -6.52
CA LEU A 138 -26.92 22.38 -6.63
C LEU A 138 -26.26 21.60 -5.48
N SER A 139 -25.04 21.14 -5.76
CA SER A 139 -24.21 20.35 -4.85
C SER A 139 -24.01 20.99 -3.47
N GLY A 140 -24.10 20.19 -2.41
CA GLY A 140 -23.84 20.63 -1.04
C GLY A 140 -24.98 21.35 -0.35
N VAL A 141 -26.19 21.32 -0.93
CA VAL A 141 -27.42 21.92 -0.39
C VAL A 141 -28.13 20.95 0.56
N ARG A 142 -28.62 21.48 1.68
CA ARG A 142 -29.53 20.82 2.61
C ARG A 142 -30.92 21.46 2.57
N ILE A 143 -31.96 20.66 2.44
CA ILE A 143 -33.35 21.10 2.49
C ILE A 143 -33.98 20.51 3.74
N GLY A 144 -34.41 21.37 4.68
CA GLY A 144 -34.97 20.95 5.95
C GLY A 144 -36.35 20.30 5.84
N ASP A 145 -36.73 19.58 6.89
CA ASP A 145 -38.01 18.87 6.96
C ASP A 145 -39.20 19.79 6.70
N GLY A 146 -40.19 19.31 5.92
CA GLY A 146 -41.40 20.06 5.61
C GLY A 146 -41.21 21.22 4.63
N ALA A 147 -40.02 21.46 4.08
CA ALA A 147 -39.80 22.58 3.16
C ALA A 147 -40.57 22.43 1.84
N VAL A 148 -40.84 23.56 1.19
CA VAL A 148 -41.47 23.64 -0.14
C VAL A 148 -40.55 24.35 -1.11
N ILE A 149 -40.22 23.69 -2.20
CA ILE A 149 -39.47 24.25 -3.32
C ILE A 149 -40.45 24.45 -4.48
N GLY A 150 -40.75 25.71 -4.81
CA GLY A 150 -41.64 26.03 -5.93
C GLY A 150 -41.05 25.64 -7.28
N ALA A 151 -41.92 25.53 -8.30
CA ALA A 151 -41.52 25.20 -9.65
C ALA A 151 -40.49 26.21 -10.22
N ASP A 152 -39.65 25.74 -11.14
CA ASP A 152 -38.58 26.52 -11.81
C ASP A 152 -37.54 27.16 -10.86
N ALA A 153 -37.46 26.70 -9.61
CA ALA A 153 -36.51 27.23 -8.64
C ALA A 153 -35.10 26.69 -8.84
N VAL A 154 -34.09 27.55 -8.62
CA VAL A 154 -32.67 27.15 -8.59
C VAL A 154 -32.15 27.26 -7.16
N VAL A 155 -32.01 26.12 -6.50
CA VAL A 155 -31.61 26.03 -5.09
C VAL A 155 -30.10 25.96 -4.99
N THR A 156 -29.50 27.08 -4.57
CA THR A 156 -28.03 27.23 -4.45
C THR A 156 -27.55 27.33 -3.00
N LYS A 157 -28.46 27.26 -2.02
CA LYS A 157 -28.19 27.42 -0.58
C LYS A 157 -29.15 26.55 0.22
N ASP A 158 -28.76 26.24 1.46
CA ASP A 158 -29.59 25.48 2.40
C ASP A 158 -30.96 26.15 2.60
N VAL A 159 -32.01 25.33 2.72
CA VAL A 159 -33.40 25.75 2.93
C VAL A 159 -33.84 25.32 4.33
N PRO A 160 -34.26 26.24 5.21
CA PRO A 160 -34.70 25.89 6.56
C PRO A 160 -35.95 24.99 6.58
N PRO A 161 -36.18 24.23 7.67
CA PRO A 161 -37.40 23.45 7.83
C PRO A 161 -38.67 24.28 7.65
N TYR A 162 -39.67 23.71 6.98
CA TYR A 162 -40.97 24.34 6.68
C TYR A 162 -40.91 25.67 5.91
N ALA A 163 -39.75 26.08 5.40
CA ALA A 163 -39.63 27.26 4.55
C ALA A 163 -40.21 26.99 3.15
N VAL A 164 -40.78 28.03 2.55
CA VAL A 164 -41.25 28.03 1.17
C VAL A 164 -40.29 28.90 0.37
N VAL A 165 -39.62 28.31 -0.63
CA VAL A 165 -38.67 29.02 -1.50
C VAL A 165 -39.10 28.97 -2.96
N VAL A 166 -38.86 30.05 -3.69
CA VAL A 166 -39.15 30.15 -5.14
C VAL A 166 -38.08 30.98 -5.85
N GLY A 167 -37.99 30.84 -7.17
CA GLY A 167 -37.19 31.69 -8.06
C GLY A 167 -35.78 31.19 -8.37
N ASN A 168 -35.08 31.94 -9.23
CA ASN A 168 -33.70 31.70 -9.63
C ASN A 168 -32.86 32.97 -9.39
N PRO A 169 -31.99 33.01 -8.36
CA PRO A 169 -31.78 31.97 -7.35
C PRO A 169 -32.94 31.89 -6.34
N ALA A 170 -33.18 30.71 -5.76
CA ALA A 170 -34.27 30.48 -4.82
C ALA A 170 -34.16 31.37 -3.57
N ARG A 171 -35.28 31.95 -3.13
CA ARG A 171 -35.39 32.79 -1.93
C ARG A 171 -36.59 32.40 -1.09
N ILE A 172 -36.44 32.48 0.24
CA ILE A 172 -37.53 32.26 1.18
C ILE A 172 -38.58 33.36 0.97
N VAL A 173 -39.81 32.96 0.66
CA VAL A 173 -40.96 33.88 0.53
C VAL A 173 -41.87 33.85 1.74
N LYS A 174 -41.96 32.72 2.44
CA LYS A 174 -42.69 32.53 3.70
C LYS A 174 -42.29 31.21 4.36
N TYR A 175 -42.83 30.96 5.55
CA TYR A 175 -42.88 29.62 6.15
C TYR A 175 -44.29 29.03 6.02
N ARG A 176 -44.42 27.70 6.04
CA ARG A 176 -45.72 27.00 6.03
C ARG A 176 -46.55 27.32 7.27
N PHE A 177 -45.90 27.44 8.43
CA PHE A 177 -46.52 27.65 9.73
C PHE A 177 -45.73 28.68 10.57
N ASP A 178 -46.27 29.06 11.74
CA ASP A 178 -45.55 29.86 12.74
C ASP A 178 -44.45 29.03 13.44
N GLU A 179 -43.50 29.74 14.08
CA GLU A 179 -42.29 29.15 14.68
C GLU A 179 -42.58 28.11 15.77
N ASP A 180 -43.59 28.34 16.62
CA ASP A 180 -43.98 27.39 17.68
C ASP A 180 -44.54 26.10 17.07
N THR A 181 -45.42 26.22 16.07
CA THR A 181 -45.95 25.08 15.33
C THR A 181 -44.82 24.29 14.64
N ILE A 182 -43.88 24.98 13.99
CA ILE A 182 -42.72 24.34 13.33
C ILE A 182 -41.90 23.54 14.34
N LYS A 183 -41.54 24.17 15.48
CA LYS A 183 -40.76 23.51 16.53
C LYS A 183 -41.44 22.25 17.03
N LYS A 184 -42.74 22.33 17.32
CA LYS A 184 -43.53 21.18 17.80
C LYS A 184 -43.66 20.07 16.76
N LEU A 185 -43.78 20.41 15.47
CA LEU A 185 -43.80 19.41 14.40
C LEU A 185 -42.45 18.71 14.24
N LEU A 186 -41.34 19.44 14.39
CA LEU A 186 -39.98 18.88 14.38
C LEU A 186 -39.72 17.97 15.60
N ASP A 187 -40.38 18.22 16.73
CA ASP A 187 -40.36 17.31 17.88
C ASP A 187 -41.24 16.06 17.64
N ILE A 188 -42.44 16.24 17.05
CA ILE A 188 -43.41 15.17 16.79
C ILE A 188 -42.85 14.10 15.85
N ARG A 189 -42.18 14.50 14.76
CA ARG A 189 -41.59 13.60 13.75
C ARG A 189 -42.55 12.52 13.29
N TRP A 190 -43.73 12.93 12.82
CA TRP A 190 -44.79 11.98 12.44
C TRP A 190 -44.36 10.98 11.35
N TRP A 191 -43.37 11.35 10.53
CA TRP A 191 -42.78 10.48 9.52
C TRP A 191 -41.98 9.30 10.09
N ASP A 192 -41.60 9.33 11.37
CA ASP A 192 -40.95 8.23 12.07
C ASP A 192 -41.95 7.28 12.74
N TRP A 193 -43.24 7.59 12.70
CA TRP A 193 -44.26 6.77 13.32
C TRP A 193 -44.56 5.50 12.52
N GLU A 194 -45.01 4.48 13.24
CA GLU A 194 -45.54 3.26 12.63
C GLU A 194 -46.77 3.58 11.75
N PRO A 195 -46.99 2.87 10.63
CA PRO A 195 -48.08 3.17 9.70
C PRO A 195 -49.47 3.26 10.36
N ALA A 196 -49.74 2.45 11.38
CA ALA A 196 -51.00 2.47 12.12
C ALA A 196 -51.23 3.79 12.88
N ALA A 197 -50.17 4.36 13.48
CA ALA A 197 -50.26 5.64 14.17
C ALA A 197 -50.46 6.81 13.20
N ILE A 198 -49.86 6.73 12.00
CA ILE A 198 -50.09 7.69 10.92
C ILE A 198 -51.57 7.66 10.47
N GLU A 199 -52.16 6.46 10.34
CA GLU A 199 -53.57 6.31 9.98
C GLU A 199 -54.50 6.92 11.04
N GLU A 200 -54.24 6.68 12.32
CA GLU A 200 -55.00 7.28 13.43
C GLU A 200 -54.92 8.82 13.39
N ALA A 201 -53.75 9.37 13.05
CA ALA A 201 -53.52 10.80 13.02
C ALA A 201 -54.05 11.50 11.75
N ARG A 202 -54.43 10.75 10.71
CA ARG A 202 -54.83 11.27 9.39
C ARG A 202 -55.93 12.34 9.47
N GLY A 203 -56.93 12.15 10.33
CA GLY A 203 -58.04 13.09 10.51
C GLY A 203 -57.63 14.46 11.04
N TYR A 204 -56.45 14.55 11.67
CA TYR A 204 -55.90 15.80 12.23
C TYR A 204 -54.93 16.50 11.27
N MET A 205 -54.37 15.81 10.27
CA MET A 205 -53.30 16.35 9.41
C MET A 205 -53.72 17.54 8.53
N GLN A 206 -55.03 17.78 8.36
CA GLN A 206 -55.54 18.96 7.64
C GLN A 206 -55.56 20.23 8.50
N ASP A 207 -55.45 20.11 9.82
CA ASP A 207 -55.38 21.23 10.76
C ASP A 207 -54.09 21.12 11.61
N PRO A 208 -53.03 21.85 11.25
CA PRO A 208 -51.74 21.80 11.96
C PRO A 208 -51.84 22.11 13.45
N ARG A 209 -52.76 22.99 13.87
CA ARG A 209 -52.91 23.35 15.28
C ARG A 209 -53.56 22.22 16.05
N ALA A 210 -54.67 21.68 15.54
CA ALA A 210 -55.33 20.53 16.15
C ALA A 210 -54.40 19.30 16.21
N PHE A 211 -53.56 19.10 15.18
CA PHE A 211 -52.56 18.04 15.16
C PHE A 211 -51.52 18.21 16.26
N VAL A 212 -50.92 19.40 16.34
CA VAL A 212 -49.90 19.70 17.36
C VAL A 212 -50.47 19.62 18.78
N ASP A 213 -51.66 20.18 19.01
CA ASP A 213 -52.31 20.14 20.32
C ASP A 213 -52.63 18.70 20.77
N ARG A 214 -52.91 17.80 19.82
CA ARG A 214 -53.19 16.40 20.11
C ARG A 214 -51.94 15.56 20.36
N PHE A 215 -50.90 15.75 19.54
CA PHE A 215 -49.78 14.81 19.47
C PHE A 215 -48.47 15.32 20.06
N TRP A 216 -48.29 16.64 20.21
CA TRP A 216 -47.04 17.16 20.76
C TRP A 216 -46.94 16.87 22.25
N LYS A 217 -45.76 16.41 22.67
CA LYS A 217 -45.38 16.27 24.07
C LYS A 217 -43.99 16.87 24.22
N GLN A 218 -43.75 17.50 25.37
CA GLN A 218 -42.44 18.03 25.68
C GLN A 218 -41.40 16.89 25.64
N PRO A 219 -40.32 17.03 24.85
CA PRO A 219 -39.27 16.02 24.81
C PRO A 219 -38.65 15.79 26.19
N ALA A 220 -38.42 14.53 26.55
CA ALA A 220 -37.71 14.20 27.78
C ALA A 220 -36.23 14.61 27.67
N PRO A 221 -35.60 15.05 28.77
CA PRO A 221 -34.15 15.25 28.79
C PRO A 221 -33.43 13.93 28.49
N LEU A 222 -32.41 14.00 27.63
CA LEU A 222 -31.62 12.83 27.27
C LEU A 222 -30.61 12.47 28.38
N PRO A 223 -30.44 11.19 28.71
CA PRO A 223 -29.46 10.76 29.69
C PRO A 223 -28.03 10.89 29.13
N VAL A 224 -27.12 11.43 29.95
CA VAL A 224 -25.68 11.41 29.65
C VAL A 224 -25.17 9.98 29.78
N THR A 225 -24.49 9.48 28.75
CA THR A 225 -23.93 8.12 28.72
C THR A 225 -22.42 8.12 28.95
N GLU A 226 -21.83 6.94 29.19
CA GLU A 226 -20.36 6.79 29.20
C GLU A 226 -19.72 7.16 27.85
N TRP A 227 -20.40 6.91 26.74
CA TRP A 227 -19.98 7.33 25.41
C TRP A 227 -19.86 8.85 25.32
N THR A 228 -20.88 9.57 25.77
CA THR A 228 -20.91 11.04 25.86
C THR A 228 -19.75 11.58 26.68
N LYS A 229 -19.47 11.00 27.85
CA LYS A 229 -18.36 11.42 28.72
C LYS A 229 -17.00 11.27 28.02
N ARG A 230 -16.80 10.19 27.25
CA ARG A 230 -15.55 9.96 26.51
C ARG A 230 -15.34 10.99 25.41
N ILE A 231 -16.39 11.31 24.64
CA ILE A 231 -16.33 12.35 23.61
C ILE A 231 -16.08 13.73 24.24
N ALA A 232 -16.80 14.06 25.31
CA ALA A 232 -16.61 15.32 26.05
C ALA A 232 -15.17 15.48 26.58
N LYS A 233 -14.52 14.37 26.97
CA LYS A 233 -13.10 14.36 27.36
C LYS A 233 -12.17 14.66 26.18
N LEU A 234 -12.45 14.15 24.98
CA LEU A 234 -11.65 14.45 23.78
C LEU A 234 -11.75 15.94 23.41
N GLN A 235 -12.98 16.47 23.41
CA GLN A 235 -13.24 17.88 23.11
C GLN A 235 -12.59 18.80 24.14
N SER A 236 -12.74 18.53 25.44
CA SER A 236 -12.12 19.35 26.49
C SER A 236 -10.59 19.23 26.54
N GLY A 237 -10.02 18.16 25.97
CA GLY A 237 -8.60 18.02 25.70
C GLY A 237 -8.08 18.78 24.48
N GLY A 238 -8.90 19.64 23.85
CA GLY A 238 -8.51 20.49 22.72
C GLY A 238 -8.65 19.85 21.34
N LYS A 239 -9.23 18.65 21.23
CA LYS A 239 -9.40 17.98 19.93
C LYS A 239 -10.69 18.41 19.23
N THR A 240 -10.62 18.65 17.92
CA THR A 240 -11.81 18.70 17.06
C THR A 240 -12.34 17.28 16.88
N VAL A 241 -13.54 17.01 17.38
CA VAL A 241 -14.20 15.72 17.24
C VAL A 241 -14.94 15.63 15.90
N TYR A 242 -14.54 14.69 15.07
CA TYR A 242 -15.26 14.23 13.89
C TYR A 242 -16.11 13.03 14.29
N TYR A 243 -17.40 13.08 14.05
CA TYR A 243 -18.34 12.03 14.45
C TYR A 243 -19.12 11.52 13.26
N MET A 244 -19.22 10.20 13.12
CA MET A 244 -20.03 9.56 12.10
C MET A 244 -20.55 8.21 12.57
N ARG A 245 -21.67 7.78 12.01
CA ARG A 245 -22.06 6.37 12.05
C ARG A 245 -21.46 5.69 10.83
N ALA A 246 -20.67 4.66 11.07
CA ALA A 246 -20.04 3.90 10.00
C ALA A 246 -21.10 3.09 9.25
N ASP A 247 -21.10 3.20 7.93
CA ASP A 247 -21.98 2.46 7.00
C ASP A 247 -21.44 1.04 6.76
N PHE A 248 -21.24 0.29 7.84
CA PHE A 248 -20.76 -1.08 7.79
C PHE A 248 -21.73 -1.98 7.01
N GLY A 249 -21.17 -2.92 6.24
CA GLY A 249 -21.96 -3.77 5.34
C GLY A 249 -22.40 -3.09 4.03
N SER A 250 -22.16 -1.79 3.85
CA SER A 250 -22.46 -1.10 2.60
C SER A 250 -21.52 -1.56 1.47
N THR A 251 -22.08 -1.72 0.27
CA THR A 251 -21.29 -2.08 -0.92
C THR A 251 -20.53 -0.89 -1.54
N ASP A 252 -20.80 0.34 -1.06
CA ASP A 252 -20.14 1.58 -1.47
C ASP A 252 -19.73 2.38 -0.21
N ALA A 253 -19.04 1.68 0.70
CA ALA A 253 -18.73 2.13 2.06
C ALA A 253 -17.94 3.45 2.10
N VAL A 254 -18.58 4.47 2.66
CA VAL A 254 -18.03 5.81 2.86
C VAL A 254 -17.04 5.85 4.03
N TRP A 255 -17.37 5.14 5.13
CA TRP A 255 -16.58 5.15 6.37
C TRP A 255 -15.11 4.77 6.12
N MET A 256 -14.88 3.74 5.31
CA MET A 256 -13.57 3.18 5.05
C MET A 256 -12.69 4.16 4.27
N ARG A 257 -13.27 4.80 3.25
CA ARG A 257 -12.58 5.79 2.41
C ARG A 257 -12.26 7.04 3.21
N PHE A 258 -13.20 7.49 4.05
CA PHE A 258 -12.94 8.59 4.97
C PHE A 258 -11.84 8.24 5.98
N LEU A 259 -11.88 7.05 6.58
CA LEU A 259 -10.86 6.61 7.53
C LEU A 259 -9.47 6.63 6.90
N CYS A 260 -9.31 6.10 5.68
CA CYS A 260 -8.03 6.14 4.96
C CYS A 260 -7.52 7.57 4.79
N ARG A 261 -8.38 8.49 4.31
CA ARG A 261 -8.03 9.91 4.18
C ARG A 261 -7.71 10.56 5.53
N PHE A 262 -8.40 10.16 6.60
CA PHE A 262 -8.22 10.70 7.94
C PHE A 262 -6.89 10.27 8.56
N ILE A 263 -6.50 8.99 8.44
CA ILE A 263 -5.24 8.47 8.98
C ILE A 263 -4.01 8.90 8.16
N GLU A 264 -4.19 9.19 6.87
CA GLU A 264 -3.17 9.85 6.05
C GLU A 264 -2.97 11.30 6.46
N ARG A 265 -4.04 11.96 6.95
CA ARG A 265 -4.03 13.38 7.32
C ARG A 265 -3.56 13.65 8.74
N PHE A 266 -3.93 12.79 9.68
CA PHE A 266 -3.76 13.00 11.12
C PHE A 266 -3.05 11.81 11.78
N GLY A 267 -2.11 12.12 12.69
CA GLY A 267 -1.47 11.16 13.58
C GLY A 267 -1.77 11.42 15.05
N ALA A 268 -1.09 10.69 15.94
CA ALA A 268 -1.31 10.72 17.39
C ALA A 268 -1.19 12.13 18.02
N GLY A 269 -0.33 12.99 17.45
CA GLY A 269 -0.07 14.35 17.96
C GLY A 269 -1.07 15.41 17.51
N ASP A 270 -1.97 15.12 16.57
CA ASP A 270 -2.86 16.12 15.98
C ASP A 270 -4.07 16.44 16.87
N GLU A 271 -4.59 17.66 16.75
CA GLU A 271 -5.80 18.16 17.43
C GLU A 271 -7.10 17.67 16.75
N ALA A 272 -7.10 16.42 16.28
CA ALA A 272 -8.26 15.77 15.67
C ALA A 272 -8.54 14.44 16.35
N ALA A 273 -9.82 14.10 16.47
CA ALA A 273 -10.28 12.78 16.88
C ALA A 273 -11.42 12.31 15.98
N LEU A 274 -11.44 11.02 15.64
CA LEU A 274 -12.53 10.38 14.92
C LEU A 274 -13.31 9.49 15.88
N CYS A 275 -14.60 9.74 16.01
CA CYS A 275 -15.55 8.96 16.78
C CYS A 275 -16.47 8.21 15.80
N LEU A 276 -16.34 6.89 15.74
CA LEU A 276 -17.14 6.01 14.91
C LEU A 276 -18.19 5.31 15.76
N GLU A 277 -19.46 5.58 15.49
CA GLU A 277 -20.53 4.70 15.94
C GLU A 277 -20.68 3.55 14.95
N THR A 278 -20.69 2.30 15.43
CA THR A 278 -20.69 1.11 14.59
C THR A 278 -21.90 0.22 14.89
N PRO A 279 -22.46 -0.49 13.89
CA PRO A 279 -23.40 -1.58 14.14
C PRO A 279 -22.74 -2.72 14.95
N PRO A 280 -23.52 -3.66 15.51
CA PRO A 280 -22.98 -4.80 16.24
C PRO A 280 -21.95 -5.62 15.46
N MET A 281 -20.82 -5.96 16.09
CA MET A 281 -19.72 -6.71 15.44
C MET A 281 -20.17 -8.01 14.79
N ALA A 282 -21.12 -8.72 15.42
CA ALA A 282 -21.66 -9.97 14.89
C ALA A 282 -22.36 -9.80 13.53
N GLU A 283 -22.81 -8.59 13.19
CA GLU A 283 -23.52 -8.28 11.95
C GLU A 283 -22.54 -7.87 10.82
N CYS A 284 -21.34 -7.39 11.16
CA CYS A 284 -20.38 -6.85 10.19
C CYS A 284 -18.91 -7.26 10.48
N PRO A 285 -18.58 -8.57 10.51
CA PRO A 285 -17.25 -9.04 10.92
C PRO A 285 -16.11 -8.56 10.01
N HIS A 286 -16.35 -8.41 8.70
CA HIS A 286 -15.36 -7.92 7.73
C HIS A 286 -14.94 -6.47 7.99
N ASP A 287 -15.91 -5.58 8.21
CA ASP A 287 -15.66 -4.17 8.51
C ASP A 287 -14.83 -4.02 9.80
N TYR A 288 -15.18 -4.76 10.84
CA TYR A 288 -14.42 -4.79 12.09
C TYR A 288 -13.01 -5.32 11.92
N ALA A 289 -12.83 -6.38 11.12
CA ALA A 289 -11.50 -6.92 10.83
C ALA A 289 -10.61 -5.86 10.14
N VAL A 290 -11.13 -5.18 9.11
CA VAL A 290 -10.40 -4.10 8.41
C VAL A 290 -10.08 -2.95 9.34
N LEU A 291 -11.07 -2.46 10.11
CA LEU A 291 -10.88 -1.37 11.06
C LEU A 291 -9.80 -1.69 12.10
N ALA A 292 -9.89 -2.85 12.75
CA ALA A 292 -8.95 -3.27 13.78
C ALA A 292 -7.53 -3.43 13.20
N CYS A 293 -7.39 -4.06 12.02
CA CYS A 293 -6.10 -4.28 11.40
C CYS A 293 -5.43 -2.98 10.96
N LEU A 294 -6.18 -1.99 10.46
CA LEU A 294 -5.62 -0.67 10.11
C LEU A 294 -5.06 0.04 11.35
N ILE A 295 -5.82 0.04 12.45
CA ILE A 295 -5.39 0.65 13.71
C ILE A 295 -4.16 -0.07 14.27
N GLU A 296 -4.18 -1.41 14.27
CA GLU A 296 -3.08 -2.26 14.71
C GLU A 296 -1.80 -1.95 13.94
N GLN A 297 -1.88 -1.84 12.60
CA GLN A 297 -0.73 -1.54 11.76
C GLN A 297 -0.14 -0.15 11.98
N MET A 298 -0.97 0.83 12.30
CA MET A 298 -0.51 2.18 12.61
C MET A 298 0.15 2.28 13.99
N GLY A 299 -0.28 1.44 14.93
CA GLY A 299 0.25 1.37 16.28
C GLY A 299 0.18 2.72 17.01
N SER A 300 1.28 3.13 17.65
CA SER A 300 1.36 4.37 18.44
C SER A 300 1.23 5.66 17.62
N ARG A 301 1.29 5.59 16.29
CA ARG A 301 1.13 6.75 15.39
C ARG A 301 -0.33 7.05 15.09
N ALA A 302 -1.26 6.15 15.42
CA ALA A 302 -2.65 6.30 15.07
C ALA A 302 -3.26 7.59 15.65
N PRO A 303 -4.08 8.32 14.87
CA PRO A 303 -4.83 9.44 15.43
C PRO A 303 -5.80 8.95 16.50
N ALA A 304 -6.30 9.87 17.32
CA ALA A 304 -7.28 9.55 18.34
C ALA A 304 -8.56 8.99 17.67
N LEU A 305 -8.76 7.68 17.80
CA LEU A 305 -9.91 6.97 17.24
C LEU A 305 -10.68 6.31 18.37
N LEU A 306 -12.00 6.53 18.37
CA LEU A 306 -12.89 6.00 19.38
C LEU A 306 -14.08 5.32 18.68
N THR A 307 -14.38 4.08 19.06
CA THR A 307 -15.51 3.32 18.51
C THR A 307 -16.59 3.08 19.57
N HIS A 308 -17.85 3.06 19.15
CA HIS A 308 -18.99 2.69 19.99
C HIS A 308 -19.98 1.85 19.21
N GLU A 309 -20.15 0.61 19.65
CA GLU A 309 -21.19 -0.26 19.14
C GLU A 309 -22.57 0.22 19.61
N SER A 310 -23.49 0.44 18.66
CA SER A 310 -24.87 0.83 18.95
C SER A 310 -25.85 0.28 17.92
N ARG A 311 -26.96 -0.30 18.40
CA ARG A 311 -28.10 -0.69 17.55
C ARG A 311 -28.90 0.53 17.10
N ALA A 312 -29.19 1.44 18.02
CA ALA A 312 -29.91 2.68 17.73
C ALA A 312 -29.01 3.69 17.01
N ALA A 313 -29.59 4.51 16.15
CA ALA A 313 -28.91 5.54 15.38
C ALA A 313 -28.61 6.78 16.21
N PHE A 314 -27.33 7.08 16.39
CA PHE A 314 -26.79 8.24 17.09
C PHE A 314 -27.19 8.35 18.56
N SER A 315 -26.20 8.50 19.43
CA SER A 315 -26.48 8.93 20.80
C SER A 315 -26.82 10.42 20.80
N GLU A 316 -28.12 10.77 20.95
CA GLU A 316 -28.60 12.15 20.82
C GLU A 316 -27.87 13.17 21.73
N CYS A 317 -27.23 12.74 22.82
CA CYS A 317 -26.53 13.59 23.77
C CYS A 317 -25.04 13.87 23.43
N VAL A 318 -24.51 13.40 22.30
CA VAL A 318 -23.08 13.60 21.95
C VAL A 318 -22.81 14.87 21.16
N PHE A 319 -23.78 15.36 20.40
CA PHE A 319 -23.62 16.48 19.47
C PHE A 319 -23.12 17.79 20.11
N PRO A 320 -23.45 18.14 21.38
CA PRO A 320 -22.84 19.28 22.05
C PRO A 320 -21.30 19.25 22.14
N TYR A 321 -20.70 18.07 21.98
CA TYR A 321 -19.24 17.85 22.05
C TYR A 321 -18.61 17.56 20.68
N VAL A 322 -19.39 17.58 19.60
CA VAL A 322 -18.94 17.27 18.24
C VAL A 322 -18.56 18.55 17.49
N GLY A 323 -17.40 18.55 16.83
CA GLY A 323 -16.96 19.68 16.00
C GLY A 323 -17.39 19.57 14.53
N VAL A 324 -17.48 18.33 14.03
CA VAL A 324 -17.93 18.01 12.66
C VAL A 324 -18.73 16.70 12.68
N PHE A 325 -19.95 16.73 12.17
CA PHE A 325 -20.73 15.54 11.86
C PHE A 325 -20.51 15.14 10.39
N LEU A 326 -20.16 13.89 10.15
CA LEU A 326 -19.92 13.36 8.81
C LEU A 326 -21.07 12.43 8.40
N THR A 327 -21.70 12.75 7.29
CA THR A 327 -22.73 11.93 6.68
C THR A 327 -22.13 10.85 5.79
N THR A 328 -22.85 9.73 5.66
CA THR A 328 -22.61 8.68 4.66
C THR A 328 -23.74 8.70 3.63
N LYS A 329 -23.84 7.66 2.79
CA LYS A 329 -24.95 7.49 1.85
C LYS A 329 -26.21 6.90 2.51
N GLU A 330 -26.10 6.46 3.76
CA GLU A 330 -27.18 5.82 4.51
C GLU A 330 -28.26 6.81 4.91
N ALA A 331 -29.53 6.41 4.74
CA ALA A 331 -30.71 7.20 5.11
C ALA A 331 -30.66 7.77 6.54
N VAL A 332 -30.07 6.98 7.45
CA VAL A 332 -29.88 7.35 8.85
C VAL A 332 -29.14 8.68 9.01
N SER A 333 -28.26 9.05 8.07
CA SER A 333 -27.52 10.32 8.10
C SER A 333 -28.43 11.55 8.28
N LEU A 334 -29.67 11.53 7.80
CA LEU A 334 -30.62 12.62 8.00
C LEU A 334 -31.00 12.83 9.47
N GLU A 335 -31.05 11.77 10.27
CA GLU A 335 -31.28 11.87 11.71
C GLU A 335 -30.11 12.56 12.42
N GLY A 336 -28.88 12.21 12.05
CA GLY A 336 -27.67 12.85 12.58
C GLY A 336 -27.53 14.30 12.15
N VAL A 337 -27.95 14.66 10.93
CA VAL A 337 -27.98 16.05 10.44
C VAL A 337 -28.90 16.90 11.32
N ARG A 338 -30.10 16.39 11.63
CA ARG A 338 -31.06 17.08 12.50
C ARG A 338 -30.48 17.35 13.89
N LEU A 339 -29.86 16.33 14.50
CA LEU A 339 -29.22 16.46 15.81
C LEU A 339 -28.03 17.43 15.77
N ALA A 340 -27.22 17.37 14.71
CA ALA A 340 -26.11 18.29 14.50
C ALA A 340 -26.57 19.75 14.38
N GLU A 341 -27.65 20.01 13.63
CA GLU A 341 -28.19 21.35 13.43
C GLU A 341 -28.73 21.96 14.72
N ALA A 342 -29.34 21.16 15.60
CA ALA A 342 -29.84 21.62 16.90
C ALA A 342 -28.74 22.18 17.80
N ASP A 343 -27.51 21.64 17.71
CA ASP A 343 -26.34 22.05 18.48
C ASP A 343 -25.35 22.93 17.69
N GLY A 344 -25.69 23.36 16.48
CA GLY A 344 -24.81 24.19 15.65
C GLY A 344 -23.55 23.47 15.14
N VAL A 345 -23.56 22.14 15.12
CA VAL A 345 -22.46 21.30 14.64
C VAL A 345 -22.32 21.42 13.12
N ARG A 346 -21.07 21.45 12.63
CA ARG A 346 -20.81 21.49 11.19
C ARG A 346 -21.11 20.14 10.55
N VAL A 347 -22.05 20.10 9.63
CA VAL A 347 -22.35 18.91 8.82
C VAL A 347 -21.50 18.91 7.55
N ARG A 348 -20.86 17.78 7.26
CA ARG A 348 -20.10 17.52 6.03
C ARG A 348 -20.39 16.14 5.52
N TYR A 349 -20.21 15.92 4.23
CA TYR A 349 -20.20 14.58 3.69
C TYR A 349 -18.78 14.03 3.70
N ALA A 350 -18.61 12.78 4.14
CA ALA A 350 -17.28 12.25 4.39
C ALA A 350 -16.39 12.16 3.13
N LEU A 351 -16.99 12.19 1.92
CA LEU A 351 -16.23 12.24 0.66
C LEU A 351 -16.23 13.63 0.01
N ASP A 352 -16.57 14.70 0.74
CA ASP A 352 -16.31 16.07 0.31
C ASP A 352 -14.81 16.30 0.05
N ALA A 353 -14.49 17.29 -0.79
CA ALA A 353 -13.10 17.66 -1.03
C ALA A 353 -12.39 18.09 0.28
N PRO A 354 -11.10 17.78 0.47
CA PRO A 354 -10.37 18.04 1.73
C PRO A 354 -10.51 19.46 2.30
N PRO A 355 -10.53 20.55 1.51
CA PRO A 355 -10.73 21.91 2.04
C PRO A 355 -12.06 22.14 2.77
N PHE A 356 -13.07 21.28 2.57
CA PHE A 356 -14.33 21.35 3.30
C PHE A 356 -14.33 20.53 4.59
N LEU A 357 -13.49 19.49 4.68
CA LEU A 357 -13.40 18.57 5.80
C LEU A 357 -12.53 19.13 6.92
N TRP A 358 -11.35 19.68 6.60
CA TRP A 358 -10.39 20.18 7.59
C TRP A 358 -9.64 21.43 7.11
N PRO A 359 -9.08 22.23 8.04
CA PRO A 359 -8.24 23.38 7.69
C PRO A 359 -7.01 22.95 6.88
N MET A 360 -6.74 23.67 5.79
CA MET A 360 -5.48 23.54 5.04
C MET A 360 -4.39 24.33 5.78
N LYS A 361 -3.27 23.69 6.17
CA LYS A 361 -2.04 24.39 6.58
C LYS A 361 -1.03 24.38 5.42
N GLU A 362 -0.23 25.43 5.29
CA GLU A 362 0.77 25.59 4.20
C GLU A 362 1.79 24.45 4.14
N GLU A 363 2.11 23.85 5.29
CA GLU A 363 3.00 22.69 5.49
C GLU A 363 2.50 21.40 4.79
N HIS A 364 1.27 21.42 4.28
CA HIS A 364 0.57 20.29 3.67
C HIS A 364 0.28 20.48 2.18
N LEU A 365 0.81 21.54 1.58
CA LEU A 365 1.03 21.49 0.14
C LEU A 365 2.00 20.33 -0.09
N PRO A 366 1.68 19.36 -0.98
CA PRO A 366 2.69 18.37 -1.33
C PRO A 366 3.95 19.15 -1.69
N LEU A 367 5.06 18.85 -1.01
CA LEU A 367 6.39 19.23 -1.52
C LEU A 367 6.37 18.92 -3.01
N PRO A 368 7.00 19.72 -3.88
CA PRO A 368 7.12 19.39 -5.29
C PRO A 368 7.97 18.12 -5.41
N ARG A 369 7.33 16.98 -5.15
CA ARG A 369 7.75 15.65 -5.54
C ARG A 369 7.47 15.64 -7.03
N ASP A 370 8.46 15.23 -7.81
CA ASP A 370 8.35 15.10 -9.26
C ASP A 370 6.96 14.57 -9.66
N VAL A 371 6.36 15.15 -10.70
CA VAL A 371 4.99 14.83 -11.21
C VAL A 371 4.70 13.32 -11.26
N TRP A 372 5.73 12.52 -11.51
CA TRP A 372 5.70 11.06 -11.48
C TRP A 372 5.31 10.47 -10.11
N ASN A 373 5.94 10.91 -9.02
CA ASN A 373 5.65 10.42 -7.67
C ASN A 373 4.20 10.74 -7.28
N ALA A 374 3.71 11.93 -7.65
CA ALA A 374 2.31 12.30 -7.43
C ALA A 374 1.33 11.44 -8.25
N THR A 375 1.71 11.01 -9.45
CA THR A 375 0.87 10.15 -10.32
C THR A 375 0.85 8.71 -9.82
N MET A 376 2.02 8.19 -9.43
CA MET A 376 2.17 6.85 -8.87
C MET A 376 1.44 6.73 -7.52
N GLU A 377 1.57 7.73 -6.64
CA GLU A 377 0.85 7.79 -5.37
C GLU A 377 -0.67 7.75 -5.58
N LYS A 378 -1.22 8.51 -6.54
CA LYS A 378 -2.65 8.46 -6.88
C LYS A 378 -3.09 7.09 -7.38
N CYS A 379 -2.29 6.46 -8.25
CA CYS A 379 -2.60 5.13 -8.78
C CYS A 379 -2.60 4.08 -7.66
N ILE A 380 -1.61 4.11 -6.78
CA ILE A 380 -1.51 3.20 -5.64
C ILE A 380 -2.65 3.46 -4.65
N MET A 381 -2.99 4.72 -4.36
CA MET A 381 -4.09 5.10 -3.48
C MET A 381 -5.43 4.57 -3.99
N TRP A 382 -5.72 4.71 -5.29
CA TRP A 382 -6.92 4.11 -5.88
C TRP A 382 -6.94 2.59 -5.73
N ARG A 383 -5.81 1.91 -5.93
CA ARG A 383 -5.70 0.45 -5.75
C ARG A 383 -5.88 0.03 -4.29
N ARG A 384 -5.39 0.82 -3.32
CA ARG A 384 -5.60 0.61 -1.88
C ARG A 384 -7.08 0.68 -1.50
N GLU A 385 -7.81 1.68 -2.00
CA GLU A 385 -9.26 1.79 -1.79
C GLU A 385 -9.99 0.56 -2.36
N LYS A 386 -9.64 0.13 -3.58
CA LYS A 386 -10.22 -1.05 -4.21
C LYS A 386 -9.88 -2.37 -3.51
N LEU A 387 -8.66 -2.49 -3.01
CA LEU A 387 -8.24 -3.65 -2.21
C LEU A 387 -9.14 -3.80 -0.98
N LEU A 388 -9.32 -2.74 -0.19
CA LEU A 388 -10.15 -2.81 1.00
C LEU A 388 -11.62 -3.08 0.65
N GLU A 389 -12.15 -2.50 -0.43
CA GLU A 389 -13.50 -2.82 -0.95
C GLU A 389 -13.64 -4.32 -1.29
N MET A 390 -12.63 -4.94 -1.90
CA MET A 390 -12.63 -6.38 -2.18
C MET A 390 -12.66 -7.21 -0.90
N VAL A 391 -11.91 -6.82 0.13
CA VAL A 391 -11.91 -7.50 1.44
C VAL A 391 -13.29 -7.39 2.10
N LEU A 392 -13.89 -6.18 2.13
CA LEU A 392 -15.22 -5.95 2.69
C LEU A 392 -16.30 -6.78 1.99
N LYS A 393 -16.20 -6.95 0.67
CA LYS A 393 -17.13 -7.75 -0.14
C LYS A 393 -16.86 -9.26 -0.12
N GLY A 394 -15.89 -9.73 0.66
CA GLY A 394 -15.52 -11.15 0.71
C GLY A 394 -14.88 -11.69 -0.58
N ARG A 395 -14.42 -10.81 -1.48
CA ARG A 395 -13.78 -11.16 -2.77
C ARG A 395 -12.30 -11.44 -2.56
N TYR A 396 -11.99 -12.48 -1.79
CA TYR A 396 -10.63 -12.71 -1.27
C TYR A 396 -9.60 -13.01 -2.35
N ASP A 397 -9.94 -13.77 -3.40
CA ASP A 397 -9.00 -14.05 -4.50
C ASP A 397 -8.56 -12.76 -5.20
N GLU A 398 -9.51 -11.84 -5.42
CA GLU A 398 -9.22 -10.54 -6.03
C GLU A 398 -8.42 -9.64 -5.08
N ALA A 399 -8.74 -9.67 -3.77
CA ALA A 399 -7.97 -8.95 -2.76
C ALA A 399 -6.52 -9.46 -2.71
N MET A 400 -6.30 -10.77 -2.70
CA MET A 400 -4.96 -11.38 -2.71
C MET A 400 -4.19 -11.00 -3.99
N ALA A 401 -4.84 -11.03 -5.16
CA ALA A 401 -4.24 -10.57 -6.40
C ALA A 401 -3.93 -9.07 -6.39
N ALA A 402 -4.79 -8.24 -5.79
CA ALA A 402 -4.55 -6.80 -5.64
C ALA A 402 -3.36 -6.51 -4.71
N ILE A 403 -3.26 -7.20 -3.57
CA ILE A 403 -2.09 -7.13 -2.67
C ILE A 403 -0.81 -7.49 -3.43
N TRP A 404 -0.82 -8.60 -4.18
CA TRP A 404 0.32 -9.04 -4.99
C TRP A 404 0.75 -7.94 -5.97
N ASN A 405 -0.21 -7.37 -6.71
CA ASN A 405 0.06 -6.32 -7.69
C ASN A 405 0.62 -5.04 -7.04
N ILE A 406 0.04 -4.60 -5.93
CA ILE A 406 0.53 -3.42 -5.20
C ILE A 406 1.94 -3.69 -4.67
N ALA A 407 2.18 -4.83 -4.01
CA ALA A 407 3.48 -5.17 -3.45
C ALA A 407 4.57 -5.31 -4.53
N ALA A 408 4.27 -5.95 -5.67
CA ALA A 408 5.19 -6.04 -6.80
C ALA A 408 5.51 -4.66 -7.38
N THR A 409 4.50 -3.80 -7.53
CA THR A 409 4.67 -2.40 -7.95
C THR A 409 5.59 -1.65 -6.97
N LEU A 410 5.29 -1.71 -5.67
CA LEU A 410 6.09 -1.03 -4.63
C LEU A 410 7.53 -1.52 -4.57
N TYR A 411 7.75 -2.82 -4.77
CA TYR A 411 9.07 -3.40 -4.91
C TYR A 411 9.83 -2.88 -6.12
N GLU A 412 9.17 -2.81 -7.28
CA GLU A 412 9.80 -2.33 -8.50
C GLU A 412 10.24 -0.87 -8.36
N TYR A 413 9.39 0.02 -7.81
CA TYR A 413 9.72 1.45 -7.70
C TYR A 413 10.57 1.81 -6.47
N ASN A 414 10.48 1.00 -5.43
CA ASN A 414 11.25 1.10 -4.19
C ASN A 414 11.28 2.49 -3.53
N GLN A 415 10.19 3.27 -3.66
CA GLN A 415 10.00 4.58 -3.01
C GLN A 415 9.36 4.46 -1.62
N PHE A 416 8.73 3.32 -1.35
CA PHE A 416 8.12 2.98 -0.08
C PHE A 416 8.67 1.63 0.36
N TYR A 417 8.97 1.50 1.64
CA TYR A 417 9.55 0.28 2.19
C TYR A 417 8.53 -0.57 2.97
N VAL A 418 7.38 0.02 3.30
CA VAL A 418 6.22 -0.60 3.95
C VAL A 418 4.95 0.13 3.49
N ASP A 419 3.81 -0.57 3.49
CA ASP A 419 2.51 -0.03 3.12
C ASP A 419 1.43 -0.42 4.13
N ASP A 420 0.96 0.54 4.92
CA ASP A 420 0.07 0.28 6.06
C ASP A 420 -1.28 -0.32 5.63
N VAL A 421 -1.82 0.11 4.48
CA VAL A 421 -3.12 -0.40 3.97
C VAL A 421 -2.98 -1.84 3.47
N THR A 422 -1.93 -2.15 2.72
CA THR A 422 -1.70 -3.49 2.18
C THR A 422 -1.36 -4.48 3.31
N GLU A 423 -0.59 -4.05 4.30
CA GLU A 423 -0.29 -4.82 5.52
C GLU A 423 -1.55 -5.08 6.38
N ALA A 424 -2.44 -4.08 6.49
CA ALA A 424 -3.70 -4.24 7.20
C ALA A 424 -4.65 -5.18 6.46
N ALA A 425 -4.73 -5.07 5.13
CA ALA A 425 -5.53 -5.97 4.31
C ALA A 425 -5.02 -7.42 4.40
N LEU A 426 -3.70 -7.63 4.37
CA LEU A 426 -3.09 -8.94 4.56
C LEU A 426 -3.43 -9.54 5.93
N ARG A 427 -3.36 -8.73 7.00
CA ARG A 427 -3.79 -9.16 8.35
C ARG A 427 -5.28 -9.47 8.41
N ALA A 428 -6.14 -8.64 7.82
CA ALA A 428 -7.58 -8.89 7.77
C ALA A 428 -7.89 -10.22 7.04
N LEU A 429 -7.24 -10.48 5.89
CA LEU A 429 -7.36 -11.75 5.18
C LEU A 429 -6.91 -12.93 6.03
N SER A 430 -5.85 -12.79 6.84
CA SER A 430 -5.39 -13.87 7.75
C SER A 430 -6.43 -14.26 8.81
N LEU A 431 -7.33 -13.34 9.17
CA LEU A 431 -8.42 -13.56 10.13
C LEU A 431 -9.70 -14.07 9.44
N LEU A 432 -9.93 -13.65 8.19
CA LEU A 432 -11.16 -13.91 7.43
C LEU A 432 -11.10 -15.17 6.56
N LEU A 433 -9.91 -15.58 6.12
CA LEU A 433 -9.73 -16.82 5.36
C LEU A 433 -9.94 -18.04 6.27
N PRO A 434 -10.55 -19.12 5.75
CA PRO A 434 -10.86 -20.29 6.55
C PRO A 434 -9.61 -20.91 7.16
N ALA A 435 -9.65 -21.14 8.47
CA ALA A 435 -8.63 -21.89 9.19
C ALA A 435 -8.88 -23.41 9.04
N SER A 436 -7.79 -24.19 9.06
CA SER A 436 -7.89 -25.64 9.27
C SER A 436 -8.23 -25.90 10.73
N GLU A 437 -9.27 -26.71 11.00
CA GLU A 437 -9.72 -27.04 12.37
C GLU A 437 -8.77 -27.98 13.12
N LYS A 438 -7.65 -28.42 12.52
CA LYS A 438 -6.78 -29.40 13.14
C LYS A 438 -5.90 -28.76 14.23
N PRO A 439 -6.06 -29.14 15.51
CA PRO A 439 -5.16 -28.68 16.57
C PRO A 439 -3.73 -29.20 16.29
N VAL A 440 -2.75 -28.33 16.47
CA VAL A 440 -1.34 -28.74 16.46
C VAL A 440 -1.08 -29.43 17.80
N PRO A 441 -0.49 -30.64 17.82
CA PRO A 441 -0.14 -31.31 19.06
C PRO A 441 0.77 -30.44 19.92
N GLN A 442 0.30 -30.05 21.11
CA GLN A 442 1.14 -29.34 22.09
C GLN A 442 2.13 -30.32 22.74
N GLY A 443 3.34 -29.83 23.08
CA GLY A 443 4.33 -30.61 23.84
C GLY A 443 5.24 -31.52 23.01
N ARG A 444 5.40 -31.28 21.70
CA ARG A 444 6.44 -31.95 20.91
C ARG A 444 7.79 -31.26 21.13
N HIS A 445 8.79 -32.04 21.55
CA HIS A 445 10.18 -31.59 21.70
C HIS A 445 11.02 -31.74 20.42
N GLU A 446 10.46 -32.35 19.38
CA GLU A 446 11.12 -32.55 18.08
C GLU A 446 11.28 -31.22 17.30
N ARG A 447 12.48 -31.00 16.76
CA ARG A 447 12.81 -29.92 15.83
C ARG A 447 12.31 -30.28 14.43
N ARG A 448 11.02 -30.03 14.22
CA ARG A 448 10.34 -30.18 12.92
C ARG A 448 10.52 -28.89 12.14
N ILE A 449 11.46 -28.88 11.21
CA ILE A 449 11.85 -27.69 10.45
C ILE A 449 11.12 -27.68 9.10
N LEU A 450 10.35 -26.62 8.87
CA LEU A 450 9.77 -26.30 7.57
C LEU A 450 10.67 -25.28 6.87
N PHE A 451 11.07 -25.56 5.64
CA PHE A 451 11.76 -24.62 4.75
C PHE A 451 10.87 -24.33 3.54
N TYR A 452 10.35 -23.11 3.45
CA TYR A 452 9.52 -22.67 2.34
C TYR A 452 10.35 -21.81 1.38
N ASP A 453 10.52 -22.29 0.15
CA ASP A 453 11.23 -21.58 -0.93
C ASP A 453 10.24 -21.21 -2.05
N ALA A 454 9.94 -19.91 -2.22
CA ALA A 454 9.08 -19.44 -3.30
C ALA A 454 9.80 -19.17 -4.63
N PHE A 455 11.13 -19.36 -4.68
CA PHE A 455 11.94 -19.19 -5.87
C PHE A 455 12.11 -20.51 -6.65
N GLY A 456 12.47 -21.59 -5.95
CA GLY A 456 12.70 -22.89 -6.57
C GLY A 456 13.95 -22.90 -7.47
N LEU A 457 15.04 -22.31 -6.99
CA LEU A 457 16.31 -22.18 -7.71
C LEU A 457 17.38 -23.08 -7.07
N ASP A 458 18.05 -23.91 -7.86
CA ASP A 458 18.94 -24.96 -7.33
C ASP A 458 20.18 -24.43 -6.59
N THR A 459 21.04 -23.72 -7.32
CA THR A 459 22.35 -23.26 -6.84
C THR A 459 22.41 -21.74 -6.68
N ARG A 460 21.35 -21.03 -7.09
CA ARG A 460 21.26 -19.58 -7.02
C ARG A 460 20.48 -19.15 -5.78
N GLY A 461 21.02 -18.16 -5.06
CA GLY A 461 20.42 -17.65 -3.83
C GLY A 461 21.04 -18.28 -2.59
N LEU A 462 20.28 -18.33 -1.49
CA LEU A 462 20.78 -18.76 -0.17
C LEU A 462 20.19 -20.11 0.28
N ALA A 463 19.25 -20.70 -0.46
CA ALA A 463 18.56 -21.93 -0.06
C ALA A 463 19.54 -23.07 0.29
N GLN A 464 20.59 -23.27 -0.53
CA GLN A 464 21.62 -24.30 -0.29
C GLN A 464 22.31 -24.17 1.06
N ILE A 465 22.82 -22.98 1.38
CA ILE A 465 23.63 -22.79 2.61
C ILE A 465 22.77 -22.92 3.87
N TYR A 466 21.52 -22.46 3.83
CA TYR A 466 20.59 -22.63 4.94
C TYR A 466 20.14 -24.07 5.08
N LEU A 467 19.77 -24.75 3.99
CA LEU A 467 19.33 -26.13 4.02
C LEU A 467 20.41 -27.05 4.61
N ARG A 468 21.67 -26.89 4.17
CA ARG A 468 22.81 -27.65 4.69
C ARG A 468 23.09 -27.38 6.18
N ALA A 469 22.84 -26.16 6.65
CA ALA A 469 23.00 -25.80 8.05
C ALA A 469 21.84 -26.26 8.94
N LEU A 470 20.62 -26.33 8.39
CA LEU A 470 19.40 -26.72 9.11
C LEU A 470 19.19 -28.24 9.12
N ALA A 471 19.56 -28.96 8.06
CA ALA A 471 19.38 -30.40 7.97
C ALA A 471 19.96 -31.18 9.17
N PRO A 472 21.19 -30.91 9.65
CA PRO A 472 21.74 -31.57 10.84
C PRO A 472 21.04 -31.19 12.16
N LEU A 473 20.24 -30.11 12.15
CA LEU A 473 19.48 -29.64 13.32
C LEU A 473 18.04 -30.17 13.32
N ALA A 474 17.55 -30.72 12.21
CA ALA A 474 16.17 -31.15 12.07
C ALA A 474 16.01 -32.59 12.57
N ASP A 475 15.03 -32.82 13.44
CA ASP A 475 14.53 -34.18 13.73
C ASP A 475 13.56 -34.64 12.62
N ALA A 476 12.91 -33.69 11.96
CA ALA A 476 12.16 -33.89 10.71
C ALA A 476 12.26 -32.61 9.86
N LEU A 477 12.44 -32.78 8.54
CA LEU A 477 12.60 -31.66 7.60
C LEU A 477 11.52 -31.75 6.52
N CYS A 478 10.82 -30.64 6.26
CA CYS A 478 9.93 -30.50 5.12
C CYS A 478 10.36 -29.30 4.28
N TYR A 479 10.59 -29.53 2.99
CA TYR A 479 10.97 -28.51 2.02
C TYR A 479 9.82 -28.30 1.04
N ILE A 480 9.29 -27.07 0.98
CA ILE A 480 8.20 -26.69 0.09
C ILE A 480 8.74 -25.79 -1.02
N ALA A 481 8.44 -26.13 -2.28
CA ALA A 481 8.80 -25.35 -3.45
C ALA A 481 7.66 -25.22 -4.48
N PRO A 482 7.72 -24.25 -5.41
CA PRO A 482 6.79 -24.16 -6.51
C PRO A 482 6.81 -25.41 -7.39
N ILE A 483 5.64 -25.81 -7.88
CA ILE A 483 5.48 -26.98 -8.77
C ILE A 483 6.36 -26.93 -10.02
N HIS A 484 6.67 -25.73 -10.54
CA HIS A 484 7.50 -25.56 -11.73
C HIS A 484 8.99 -25.87 -11.50
N ALA A 485 9.42 -25.98 -10.24
CA ALA A 485 10.79 -26.30 -9.84
C ALA A 485 11.06 -27.81 -9.71
N GLN A 486 10.01 -28.64 -9.76
CA GLN A 486 10.12 -30.09 -9.66
C GLN A 486 11.09 -30.65 -10.73
N GLY A 487 12.11 -31.38 -10.29
CA GLY A 487 13.15 -31.95 -11.17
C GLY A 487 14.12 -30.91 -11.75
N LYS A 488 14.10 -29.66 -11.28
CA LYS A 488 15.03 -28.58 -11.70
C LYS A 488 15.93 -28.09 -10.56
N MET A 489 15.93 -28.80 -9.43
CA MET A 489 16.74 -28.48 -8.26
C MET A 489 17.54 -29.67 -7.75
N PRO A 490 18.34 -30.34 -8.60
CA PRO A 490 19.00 -31.60 -8.23
C PRO A 490 19.90 -31.48 -6.99
N SER A 491 20.61 -30.37 -6.78
CA SER A 491 21.44 -30.19 -5.59
C SER A 491 20.62 -30.00 -4.31
N LEU A 492 19.51 -29.25 -4.37
CA LEU A 492 18.61 -29.10 -3.21
C LEU A 492 17.86 -30.39 -2.91
N GLU A 493 17.32 -31.07 -3.93
CA GLU A 493 16.62 -32.34 -3.80
C GLU A 493 17.54 -33.38 -3.12
N ALA A 494 18.78 -33.50 -3.59
CA ALA A 494 19.78 -34.37 -2.99
C ALA A 494 20.05 -34.03 -1.51
N ALA A 495 20.15 -32.74 -1.17
CA ALA A 495 20.38 -32.30 0.20
C ALA A 495 19.19 -32.61 1.13
N VAL A 496 17.94 -32.45 0.67
CA VAL A 496 16.74 -32.81 1.45
C VAL A 496 16.67 -34.33 1.64
N HIS A 497 16.89 -35.11 0.58
CA HIS A 497 16.86 -36.57 0.67
C HIS A 497 17.97 -37.14 1.56
N ALA A 498 19.18 -36.58 1.50
CA ALA A 498 20.29 -36.97 2.38
C ALA A 498 19.98 -36.69 3.86
N ALA A 499 19.14 -35.70 4.15
CA ALA A 499 18.64 -35.40 5.49
C ALA A 499 17.41 -36.24 5.91
N GLY A 500 16.92 -37.15 5.05
CA GLY A 500 15.68 -37.89 5.28
C GLY A 500 14.43 -37.01 5.28
N GLY A 501 14.49 -35.82 4.65
CA GLY A 501 13.40 -34.86 4.61
C GLY A 501 12.36 -35.14 3.52
N GLU A 502 11.19 -34.51 3.67
CA GLU A 502 10.09 -34.54 2.72
C GLU A 502 10.17 -33.35 1.75
N LEU A 503 9.96 -33.60 0.46
CA LEU A 503 9.83 -32.56 -0.57
C LEU A 503 8.38 -32.43 -1.00
N GLN A 504 7.87 -31.20 -1.02
CA GLN A 504 6.50 -30.89 -1.40
C GLN A 504 6.51 -29.82 -2.49
N TYR A 505 5.85 -30.14 -3.60
CA TYR A 505 5.74 -29.24 -4.76
C TYR A 505 4.30 -28.75 -4.90
N LEU A 506 4.10 -27.43 -4.83
CA LEU A 506 2.75 -26.85 -4.80
C LEU A 506 2.57 -25.77 -5.87
N PRO A 507 1.36 -25.60 -6.43
CA PRO A 507 1.02 -24.43 -7.23
C PRO A 507 0.97 -23.21 -6.29
N LEU A 508 2.01 -22.38 -6.30
CA LEU A 508 2.07 -21.17 -5.49
C LEU A 508 1.53 -19.98 -6.32
N GLY A 509 0.51 -19.30 -5.80
CA GLY A 509 -0.11 -18.13 -6.43
C GLY A 509 -1.08 -17.44 -5.47
N PRO A 510 -1.46 -16.17 -5.70
CA PRO A 510 -2.21 -15.36 -4.73
C PRO A 510 -3.73 -15.64 -4.82
N ASN A 511 -4.17 -16.83 -4.42
CA ASN A 511 -5.58 -17.19 -4.32
C ASN A 511 -5.87 -18.12 -3.12
N ALA A 512 -7.12 -18.24 -2.74
CA ALA A 512 -7.56 -18.99 -1.57
C ALA A 512 -7.29 -20.50 -1.72
N ALA A 513 -7.39 -21.08 -2.92
CA ALA A 513 -7.20 -22.51 -3.13
C ALA A 513 -5.74 -22.96 -2.93
N THR A 514 -4.79 -22.18 -3.44
CA THR A 514 -3.35 -22.41 -3.24
C THR A 514 -2.96 -22.18 -1.79
N TYR A 515 -3.52 -21.15 -1.14
CA TYR A 515 -3.38 -20.91 0.29
C TYR A 515 -3.86 -22.10 1.13
N GLN A 516 -5.07 -22.61 0.87
CA GLN A 516 -5.60 -23.79 1.57
C GLN A 516 -4.73 -25.02 1.37
N SER A 517 -4.21 -25.23 0.16
CA SER A 517 -3.31 -26.34 -0.16
C SER A 517 -1.99 -26.24 0.62
N LEU A 518 -1.37 -25.05 0.64
CA LEU A 518 -0.16 -24.78 1.41
C LEU A 518 -0.40 -24.99 2.91
N CYS A 519 -1.48 -24.44 3.46
CA CYS A 519 -1.83 -24.63 4.87
C CYS A 519 -2.08 -26.11 5.20
N SER A 520 -2.69 -26.89 4.31
CA SER A 520 -2.93 -28.32 4.54
C SER A 520 -1.63 -29.11 4.67
N VAL A 521 -0.63 -28.82 3.85
CA VAL A 521 0.70 -29.43 3.94
C VAL A 521 1.41 -29.00 5.23
N ILE A 522 1.37 -27.71 5.56
CA ILE A 522 1.97 -27.17 6.77
C ILE A 522 1.32 -27.77 8.03
N ASP A 523 -0.01 -27.84 8.09
CA ASP A 523 -0.74 -28.41 9.22
C ASP A 523 -0.49 -29.91 9.36
N ALA A 524 -0.35 -30.64 8.26
CA ALA A 524 0.03 -32.06 8.28
C ALA A 524 1.45 -32.27 8.82
N PHE A 525 2.39 -31.40 8.42
CA PHE A 525 3.77 -31.46 8.91
C PHE A 525 3.91 -30.96 10.36
N ALA A 526 3.09 -30.00 10.78
CA ALA A 526 3.10 -29.38 12.12
C ALA A 526 4.51 -28.92 12.55
N PRO A 527 5.09 -27.89 11.90
CA PRO A 527 6.45 -27.43 12.19
C PRO A 527 6.56 -26.77 13.56
N THR A 528 7.72 -26.92 14.20
CA THR A 528 8.11 -26.14 15.39
C THR A 528 8.98 -24.95 15.02
N HIS A 529 9.68 -25.02 13.88
CA HIS A 529 10.49 -23.95 13.31
C HIS A 529 10.19 -23.82 11.82
N SER A 530 9.98 -22.61 11.32
CA SER A 530 9.58 -22.37 9.94
C SER A 530 10.43 -21.24 9.33
N PHE A 531 11.07 -21.53 8.20
CA PHE A 531 11.93 -20.60 7.47
C PHE A 531 11.23 -20.14 6.19
N LEU A 532 10.96 -18.85 6.11
CA LEU A 532 10.34 -18.17 4.99
C LEU A 532 11.44 -17.62 4.06
N TYR A 533 11.69 -18.31 2.96
CA TYR A 533 12.56 -17.87 1.88
C TYR A 533 11.71 -17.49 0.67
N THR A 534 11.33 -16.21 0.58
CA THR A 534 10.31 -15.78 -0.39
C THR A 534 10.56 -14.41 -1.03
N LYS A 535 9.71 -14.06 -1.99
CA LYS A 535 9.64 -12.78 -2.69
C LYS A 535 8.84 -11.78 -1.84
N PRO A 536 9.17 -10.48 -1.89
CA PRO A 536 8.45 -9.43 -1.15
C PRO A 536 6.95 -9.27 -1.45
N TRP A 537 6.41 -9.97 -2.44
CA TRP A 537 5.00 -9.92 -2.85
C TRP A 537 4.29 -11.29 -2.78
N ASP A 538 4.88 -12.28 -2.08
CA ASP A 538 4.30 -13.61 -1.93
C ASP A 538 3.16 -13.64 -0.89
N VAL A 539 1.99 -13.19 -1.31
CA VAL A 539 0.78 -13.11 -0.48
C VAL A 539 0.44 -14.45 0.19
N THR A 540 0.56 -15.56 -0.54
CA THR A 540 0.15 -16.88 -0.07
C THR A 540 1.10 -17.44 0.98
N GLY A 541 2.42 -17.36 0.74
CA GLY A 541 3.42 -17.75 1.73
C GLY A 541 3.31 -16.92 3.01
N LEU A 542 3.13 -15.61 2.87
CA LEU A 542 2.98 -14.70 4.01
C LEU A 542 1.74 -15.03 4.85
N LEU A 543 0.56 -15.20 4.23
CA LEU A 543 -0.66 -15.57 4.96
C LEU A 543 -0.54 -16.92 5.68
N ALA A 544 0.12 -17.91 5.05
CA ALA A 544 0.35 -19.21 5.67
C ALA A 544 1.27 -19.12 6.89
N PHE A 545 2.30 -18.28 6.82
CA PHE A 545 3.22 -18.04 7.94
C PHE A 545 2.61 -17.18 9.06
N MET A 546 1.72 -16.24 8.74
CA MET A 546 0.94 -15.51 9.75
C MET A 546 0.10 -16.46 10.61
N ARG A 547 -0.48 -17.51 10.02
CA ARG A 547 -1.22 -18.56 10.76
C ARG A 547 -0.38 -19.41 11.71
N LEU A 548 0.95 -19.37 11.57
CA LEU A 548 1.86 -20.11 12.44
C LEU A 548 2.24 -19.33 13.70
N GLU A 549 1.72 -18.10 13.87
CA GLU A 549 1.92 -17.30 15.08
C GLU A 549 1.58 -18.11 16.35
N GLY A 550 2.55 -18.20 17.27
CA GLY A 550 2.42 -18.98 18.50
C GLY A 550 2.47 -20.52 18.34
N ARG A 551 2.53 -21.05 17.12
CA ARG A 551 2.59 -22.51 16.83
C ARG A 551 3.96 -22.97 16.36
N SER A 552 4.68 -22.12 15.63
CA SER A 552 6.05 -22.32 15.16
C SER A 552 6.84 -21.05 15.44
N VAL A 553 8.15 -21.16 15.72
CA VAL A 553 9.05 -20.02 15.61
C VAL A 553 9.29 -19.75 14.13
N ARG A 554 9.06 -18.51 13.68
CA ARG A 554 9.04 -18.14 12.26
C ARG A 554 10.21 -17.23 11.94
N TYR A 555 11.02 -17.63 10.96
CA TYR A 555 12.20 -16.90 10.50
C TYR A 555 12.00 -16.43 9.08
N GLN A 556 12.13 -15.13 8.83
CA GLN A 556 12.28 -14.60 7.48
C GLN A 556 13.76 -14.61 7.09
N ILE A 557 14.10 -15.20 5.96
CA ILE A 557 15.43 -15.01 5.36
C ILE A 557 15.34 -13.77 4.46
N ASN A 558 15.85 -12.62 4.95
CA ASN A 558 15.68 -11.33 4.29
C ASN A 558 16.62 -11.18 3.09
N LEU A 559 16.39 -11.93 2.01
CA LEU A 559 17.18 -11.86 0.77
C LEU A 559 17.17 -10.46 0.14
N THR A 560 16.13 -9.69 0.42
CA THR A 560 15.86 -8.41 -0.25
C THR A 560 16.09 -7.24 0.69
N ASP A 561 17.18 -7.21 1.41
CA ASP A 561 17.48 -6.25 2.48
C ASP A 561 17.51 -4.75 2.09
N HIS A 562 17.37 -4.44 0.80
CA HIS A 562 17.49 -3.10 0.22
C HIS A 562 16.19 -2.55 -0.37
N ALA A 563 15.06 -3.27 -0.28
CA ALA A 563 13.83 -2.86 -0.96
C ALA A 563 12.53 -2.91 -0.12
N PHE A 564 11.39 -2.61 -0.72
CA PHE A 564 10.07 -2.84 -0.14
C PHE A 564 9.90 -4.29 0.35
N TRP A 565 9.17 -4.47 1.46
CA TRP A 565 8.79 -5.79 1.97
C TRP A 565 7.36 -5.82 2.48
N LEU A 566 6.59 -6.83 2.06
CA LEU A 566 5.25 -7.13 2.58
C LEU A 566 5.30 -8.24 3.63
N GLY A 567 4.45 -8.11 4.66
CA GLY A 567 4.14 -9.13 5.64
C GLY A 567 5.04 -9.08 6.86
N GLN A 568 5.18 -7.88 7.46
CA GLN A 568 5.95 -7.68 8.70
C GLN A 568 5.49 -8.53 9.90
N ASN A 569 4.25 -9.07 9.82
CA ASN A 569 3.66 -9.96 10.84
C ASN A 569 3.76 -11.45 10.50
N ALA A 570 4.42 -11.81 9.39
CA ALA A 570 4.58 -13.21 8.97
C ALA A 570 5.74 -13.93 9.68
N PHE A 571 6.55 -13.23 10.47
CA PHE A 571 7.74 -13.80 11.12
C PHE A 571 7.95 -13.25 12.52
N ASP A 572 8.63 -14.04 13.36
CA ASP A 572 9.08 -13.65 14.69
C ASP A 572 10.49 -13.04 14.64
N TYR A 573 11.34 -13.58 13.75
CA TYR A 573 12.69 -13.08 13.51
C TYR A 573 12.95 -12.80 12.02
N SER A 574 13.52 -11.63 11.71
CA SER A 574 14.14 -11.35 10.41
C SER A 574 15.63 -11.67 10.48
N LEU A 575 16.08 -12.58 9.62
CA LEU A 575 17.49 -12.93 9.44
C LEU A 575 18.09 -11.97 8.41
N GLU A 576 18.76 -10.95 8.94
CA GLU A 576 19.50 -9.93 8.20
C GLU A 576 20.91 -10.43 7.92
N PHE A 577 21.49 -10.13 6.76
CA PHE A 577 22.86 -10.58 6.48
C PHE A 577 23.94 -9.50 6.64
N ARG A 578 23.54 -8.24 6.81
CA ARG A 578 24.45 -7.10 7.05
C ARG A 578 23.72 -5.97 7.78
N ASP A 579 24.50 -5.06 8.35
CA ASP A 579 23.99 -3.92 9.12
C ASP A 579 23.11 -2.96 8.29
N PHE A 580 23.33 -2.87 6.99
CA PHE A 580 22.46 -2.12 6.05
C PHE A 580 21.02 -2.59 6.10
N GLY A 581 20.83 -3.90 5.89
CA GLY A 581 19.53 -4.54 5.90
C GLY A 581 18.81 -4.34 7.21
N ALA A 582 19.52 -4.54 8.32
CA ALA A 582 18.98 -4.36 9.65
C ALA A 582 18.56 -2.90 9.93
N SER A 583 19.39 -1.93 9.56
CA SER A 583 19.07 -0.50 9.73
C SER A 583 17.86 -0.09 8.88
N LEU A 584 17.80 -0.55 7.62
CA LEU A 584 16.66 -0.31 6.74
C LEU A 584 15.37 -0.98 7.25
N SER A 585 15.46 -2.23 7.70
CA SER A 585 14.34 -2.98 8.29
C SER A 585 13.78 -2.26 9.52
N ARG A 586 14.63 -1.71 10.39
CA ARG A 586 14.21 -0.94 11.55
C ARG A 586 13.57 0.40 11.16
N ASP A 587 14.28 1.19 10.38
CA ASP A 587 13.94 2.61 10.17
C ASP A 587 12.84 2.81 9.13
N PHE A 588 12.81 1.96 8.09
CA PHE A 588 11.93 2.14 6.93
C PHE A 588 10.84 1.06 6.83
N ARG A 589 11.13 -0.18 7.25
CA ARG A 589 10.12 -1.26 7.30
C ARG A 589 9.43 -1.42 8.65
N ARG A 590 9.91 -0.70 9.68
CA ARG A 590 9.32 -0.67 11.03
C ARG A 590 9.36 -2.03 11.75
N ILE A 591 10.34 -2.86 11.42
CA ILE A 591 10.56 -4.13 12.12
C ILE A 591 11.29 -3.84 13.43
N PRO A 592 10.73 -4.22 14.61
CA PRO A 592 11.36 -3.95 15.90
C PRO A 592 12.76 -4.55 16.00
N GLU A 593 13.71 -3.83 16.61
CA GLU A 593 15.10 -4.29 16.78
C GLU A 593 15.17 -5.67 17.45
N GLY A 594 14.29 -5.93 18.42
CA GLY A 594 14.20 -7.22 19.11
C GLY A 594 13.88 -8.43 18.21
N ARG A 595 13.38 -8.19 16.98
CA ARG A 595 13.11 -9.22 15.96
C ARG A 595 14.23 -9.37 14.93
N LEU A 596 15.24 -8.50 14.92
CA LEU A 596 16.32 -8.54 13.91
C LEU A 596 17.47 -9.43 14.40
N ARG A 597 17.97 -10.34 13.56
CA ARG A 597 19.13 -11.19 13.85
C ARG A 597 20.09 -11.19 12.68
N LEU A 598 21.37 -10.98 12.96
CA LEU A 598 22.39 -11.05 11.93
C LEU A 598 22.77 -12.51 11.65
N GLN A 599 22.62 -12.96 10.41
CA GLN A 599 23.12 -14.22 9.87
C GLN A 599 23.86 -13.90 8.56
N PRO A 600 25.13 -13.46 8.62
CA PRO A 600 25.93 -13.21 7.42
C PRO A 600 26.00 -14.47 6.55
N PHE A 601 26.15 -14.32 5.23
CA PHE A 601 26.22 -15.45 4.30
C PHE A 601 27.63 -15.63 3.72
N TYR A 602 27.85 -16.77 3.08
CA TYR A 602 29.08 -17.11 2.39
C TYR A 602 28.76 -17.58 0.95
N PRO A 603 29.70 -17.47 0.00
CA PRO A 603 29.45 -17.91 -1.37
C PRO A 603 29.44 -19.44 -1.41
N PHE A 604 28.36 -20.01 -1.95
CA PHE A 604 28.30 -21.44 -2.20
C PHE A 604 29.18 -21.79 -3.41
N VAL A 605 30.10 -22.74 -3.24
CA VAL A 605 30.98 -23.21 -4.31
C VAL A 605 30.71 -24.68 -4.55
N GLU A 606 30.45 -25.03 -5.80
CA GLU A 606 30.40 -26.43 -6.21
C GLU A 606 31.82 -26.98 -6.37
N GLU A 607 32.14 -28.05 -5.66
CA GLU A 607 33.46 -28.66 -5.72
C GLU A 607 33.71 -29.33 -7.08
N GLY A 608 34.93 -29.22 -7.58
CA GLY A 608 35.35 -29.95 -8.79
C GLY A 608 34.94 -29.34 -10.12
N VAL A 609 34.42 -28.11 -10.15
CA VAL A 609 34.16 -27.38 -11.41
C VAL A 609 35.48 -26.84 -11.97
N PRO A 610 36.01 -27.36 -13.09
CA PRO A 610 37.27 -26.90 -13.64
C PRO A 610 37.12 -25.56 -14.37
N PHE A 611 38.23 -24.82 -14.49
CA PHE A 611 38.29 -23.64 -15.35
C PHE A 611 37.99 -24.01 -16.81
N GLN A 612 36.94 -23.43 -17.39
CA GLN A 612 36.52 -23.74 -18.77
C GLN A 612 37.29 -22.94 -19.84
N GLY A 613 38.34 -22.22 -19.44
CA GLY A 613 39.14 -21.40 -20.34
C GLY A 613 38.63 -19.95 -20.49
N PHE A 614 39.49 -19.10 -21.06
CA PHE A 614 39.13 -17.71 -21.39
C PHE A 614 38.29 -17.65 -22.66
N PRO A 615 37.33 -16.71 -22.79
CA PRO A 615 36.55 -16.51 -24.01
C PRO A 615 37.34 -15.79 -25.12
N PHE A 616 38.67 -15.65 -24.96
CA PHE A 616 39.61 -15.01 -25.86
C PHE A 616 40.98 -15.69 -25.72
N ALA A 617 41.85 -15.51 -26.72
CA ALA A 617 43.24 -15.94 -26.61
C ALA A 617 43.97 -15.08 -25.57
N ARG A 618 44.64 -15.71 -24.60
CA ARG A 618 45.52 -15.06 -23.62
C ARG A 618 46.98 -15.25 -24.04
N GLU A 619 47.68 -14.15 -24.25
CA GLU A 619 49.10 -14.08 -24.58
C GLU A 619 49.94 -13.83 -23.33
N ALA A 620 51.25 -14.14 -23.41
CA ALA A 620 52.17 -13.87 -22.31
C ALA A 620 52.31 -12.35 -22.12
N GLY A 621 51.98 -11.86 -20.93
CA GLY A 621 52.00 -10.43 -20.59
C GLY A 621 50.62 -9.76 -20.58
N ASP A 622 49.56 -10.44 -21.03
CA ASP A 622 48.18 -9.96 -20.87
C ASP A 622 47.82 -9.81 -19.39
N PHE A 623 47.12 -8.72 -19.07
CA PHE A 623 46.52 -8.47 -17.75
C PHE A 623 45.00 -8.56 -17.85
N VAL A 624 44.40 -9.58 -17.25
CA VAL A 624 42.97 -9.85 -17.36
C VAL A 624 42.22 -9.24 -16.17
N ILE A 625 41.33 -8.30 -16.46
CA ILE A 625 40.38 -7.75 -15.50
C ILE A 625 39.03 -8.41 -15.71
N PHE A 626 38.45 -8.93 -14.64
CA PHE A 626 37.13 -9.54 -14.64
C PHE A 626 36.12 -8.74 -13.84
N SER A 627 34.90 -8.66 -14.35
CA SER A 627 33.73 -8.11 -13.67
C SER A 627 32.49 -8.94 -14.03
N GLY A 628 31.43 -8.86 -13.22
CA GLY A 628 30.20 -9.57 -13.58
C GLY A 628 28.96 -9.21 -12.76
N GLY A 629 27.81 -9.59 -13.30
CA GLY A 629 26.49 -9.38 -12.69
C GLY A 629 25.46 -8.77 -13.64
N GLN A 630 24.42 -8.18 -13.07
CA GLN A 630 23.39 -7.47 -13.84
C GLN A 630 23.94 -6.13 -14.33
N LEU A 631 23.85 -5.87 -15.64
CA LEU A 631 24.35 -4.63 -16.25
C LEU A 631 23.61 -3.38 -15.79
N THR A 632 22.43 -3.50 -15.18
CA THR A 632 21.76 -2.36 -14.53
C THR A 632 22.58 -1.74 -13.39
N LYS A 633 23.51 -2.51 -12.80
CA LYS A 633 24.39 -2.05 -11.71
C LYS A 633 25.53 -1.14 -12.15
N THR A 634 25.84 -1.11 -13.45
CA THR A 634 26.94 -0.33 -14.03
C THR A 634 26.48 1.03 -14.58
N MET A 635 25.22 1.39 -14.33
CA MET A 635 24.54 2.52 -14.95
C MET A 635 24.34 3.68 -13.97
N ASP A 636 24.86 4.85 -14.33
CA ASP A 636 24.56 6.16 -13.74
C ASP A 636 24.42 7.22 -14.85
N GLU A 637 24.26 8.49 -14.49
CA GLU A 637 24.13 9.59 -15.46
C GLU A 637 25.41 9.82 -16.27
N GLN A 638 26.58 9.63 -15.66
CA GLN A 638 27.88 9.92 -16.26
C GLN A 638 28.53 8.71 -16.93
N LEU A 639 27.89 7.54 -16.91
CA LEU A 639 28.45 6.27 -17.37
C LEU A 639 29.81 5.96 -16.71
N THR A 640 29.92 6.26 -15.42
CA THR A 640 31.19 6.27 -14.68
C THR A 640 31.94 4.94 -14.75
N TYR A 641 31.23 3.81 -14.62
CA TYR A 641 31.84 2.49 -14.73
C TYR A 641 32.52 2.28 -16.09
N TYR A 642 31.85 2.67 -17.18
CA TYR A 642 32.41 2.56 -18.53
C TYR A 642 33.56 3.53 -18.75
N ARG A 643 33.54 4.72 -18.12
CA ARG A 643 34.67 5.65 -18.13
C ARG A 643 35.90 5.07 -17.43
N ILE A 644 35.72 4.40 -16.28
CA ILE A 644 36.79 3.69 -15.58
C ILE A 644 37.40 2.64 -16.51
N VAL A 645 36.59 1.76 -17.08
CA VAL A 645 37.06 0.69 -17.97
C VAL A 645 37.78 1.26 -19.20
N ALA A 646 37.22 2.30 -19.83
CA ALA A 646 37.86 2.98 -20.96
C ALA A 646 39.22 3.57 -20.59
N GLN A 647 39.32 4.24 -19.45
CA GLN A 647 40.57 4.86 -18.99
C GLN A 647 41.65 3.80 -18.73
N ILE A 648 41.30 2.70 -18.06
CA ILE A 648 42.21 1.57 -17.84
C ILE A 648 42.71 0.99 -19.17
N LEU A 649 41.83 0.82 -20.16
CA LEU A 649 42.19 0.27 -21.47
C LEU A 649 43.12 1.21 -22.27
N LEU A 650 42.95 2.53 -22.11
CA LEU A 650 43.83 3.53 -22.71
C LEU A 650 45.23 3.53 -22.08
N ASP A 651 45.30 3.49 -20.75
CA ASP A 651 46.54 3.65 -20.02
C ASP A 651 47.40 2.37 -20.03
N PHE A 652 46.76 1.20 -20.15
CA PHE A 652 47.44 -0.09 -20.10
C PHE A 652 47.12 -0.95 -21.34
N PRO A 653 47.94 -0.89 -22.40
CA PRO A 653 47.71 -1.63 -23.66
C PRO A 653 47.59 -3.15 -23.50
N GLN A 654 48.19 -3.72 -22.46
CA GLN A 654 48.17 -5.15 -22.14
C GLN A 654 46.87 -5.63 -21.46
N VAL A 655 45.97 -4.72 -21.06
CA VAL A 655 44.76 -5.10 -20.35
C VAL A 655 43.72 -5.72 -21.28
N LYS A 656 43.14 -6.85 -20.88
CA LYS A 656 41.93 -7.44 -21.46
C LYS A 656 40.82 -7.41 -20.42
N PHE A 657 39.72 -6.75 -20.74
CA PHE A 657 38.56 -6.59 -19.86
C PHE A 657 37.47 -7.60 -20.23
N TRP A 658 37.03 -8.38 -19.24
CA TRP A 658 35.99 -9.38 -19.40
C TRP A 658 34.84 -9.13 -18.43
N TYR A 659 33.65 -8.95 -18.99
CA TYR A 659 32.40 -8.88 -18.23
C TYR A 659 31.56 -10.14 -18.45
N ALA A 660 31.12 -10.80 -17.37
CA ALA A 660 30.16 -11.90 -17.43
C ALA A 660 28.82 -11.53 -16.77
N GLY A 661 27.72 -11.55 -17.52
CA GLY A 661 26.42 -11.21 -16.98
C GLY A 661 25.36 -10.87 -18.02
N VAL A 662 24.18 -10.47 -17.55
CA VAL A 662 22.99 -10.23 -18.38
C VAL A 662 22.49 -8.79 -18.25
N GLY A 663 21.79 -8.32 -19.27
CA GLY A 663 21.22 -6.97 -19.36
C GLY A 663 21.61 -6.25 -20.65
N ASP A 664 21.46 -4.93 -20.65
CA ASP A 664 21.73 -4.08 -21.82
C ASP A 664 23.24 -3.85 -22.03
N GLY A 665 23.83 -4.62 -22.95
CA GLY A 665 25.27 -4.61 -23.25
C GLY A 665 25.75 -3.50 -24.18
N ARG A 666 24.91 -2.52 -24.57
CA ARG A 666 25.27 -1.54 -25.63
C ARG A 666 26.56 -0.77 -25.37
N TYR A 667 26.84 -0.46 -24.10
CA TYR A 667 28.04 0.29 -23.72
C TYR A 667 29.29 -0.58 -23.71
N LEU A 668 29.19 -1.85 -23.32
CA LEU A 668 30.26 -2.83 -23.49
C LEU A 668 30.57 -3.08 -24.97
N ALA A 669 29.53 -3.14 -25.81
CA ALA A 669 29.70 -3.26 -27.26
C ALA A 669 30.42 -2.04 -27.87
N SER A 670 30.09 -0.83 -27.42
CA SER A 670 30.81 0.40 -27.82
C SER A 670 32.29 0.36 -27.40
N LEU A 671 32.59 -0.07 -26.17
CA LEU A 671 33.98 -0.25 -25.73
C LEU A 671 34.71 -1.33 -26.55
N ALA A 672 34.04 -2.43 -26.89
CA ALA A 672 34.63 -3.48 -27.74
C ALA A 672 34.93 -3.00 -29.17
N GLN A 673 34.13 -2.08 -29.71
CA GLN A 673 34.42 -1.44 -31.00
C GLN A 673 35.63 -0.49 -30.92
N GLN A 674 35.77 0.24 -29.80
CA GLN A 674 36.88 1.17 -29.58
C GLN A 674 38.20 0.46 -29.26
N PHE A 675 38.14 -0.70 -28.59
CA PHE A 675 39.28 -1.52 -28.22
C PHE A 675 39.13 -2.96 -28.74
N PRO A 676 39.25 -3.18 -30.07
CA PRO A 676 39.05 -4.50 -30.67
C PRO A 676 39.92 -5.59 -30.04
N GLY A 677 39.30 -6.71 -29.68
CA GLY A 677 39.99 -7.87 -29.08
C GLY A 677 40.35 -7.72 -27.60
N ARG A 678 40.03 -6.59 -26.96
CA ARG A 678 40.38 -6.31 -25.55
C ARG A 678 39.19 -6.20 -24.61
N VAL A 679 37.96 -6.14 -25.12
CA VAL A 679 36.73 -6.10 -24.32
C VAL A 679 35.83 -7.26 -24.75
N VAL A 680 35.45 -8.10 -23.79
CA VAL A 680 34.60 -9.27 -24.04
C VAL A 680 33.43 -9.29 -23.05
N HIS A 681 32.22 -9.47 -23.58
CA HIS A 681 30.99 -9.63 -22.80
C HIS A 681 30.42 -11.03 -23.05
N THR A 682 30.25 -11.82 -21.98
CA THR A 682 29.65 -13.16 -22.02
C THR A 682 28.43 -13.26 -21.10
N GLY A 683 27.65 -14.33 -21.26
CA GLY A 683 26.64 -14.71 -20.26
C GLY A 683 27.28 -15.18 -18.94
N GLU A 684 26.43 -15.50 -17.96
CA GLU A 684 26.84 -16.09 -16.68
C GLU A 684 27.48 -17.48 -16.90
N ARG A 685 28.48 -17.81 -16.09
CA ARG A 685 29.20 -19.10 -16.11
C ARG A 685 29.10 -19.77 -14.75
N HIS A 686 29.23 -21.09 -14.72
CA HIS A 686 29.19 -21.87 -13.47
C HIS A 686 30.57 -21.96 -12.78
N ASP A 687 31.67 -21.77 -13.51
CA ASP A 687 33.05 -21.84 -13.01
C ASP A 687 33.58 -20.50 -12.46
N LEU A 688 32.72 -19.70 -11.81
CA LEU A 688 33.05 -18.32 -11.36
C LEU A 688 34.28 -18.24 -10.48
N LEU A 689 34.42 -19.14 -9.50
CA LEU A 689 35.59 -19.17 -8.62
C LEU A 689 36.86 -19.44 -9.44
N ALA A 690 36.82 -20.45 -10.31
CA ALA A 690 37.96 -20.80 -11.16
C ALA A 690 38.34 -19.64 -12.09
N ILE A 691 37.37 -18.90 -12.64
CA ILE A 691 37.65 -17.67 -13.41
C ILE A 691 38.45 -16.68 -12.56
N LEU A 692 37.98 -16.40 -11.34
CA LEU A 692 38.60 -15.43 -10.44
C LEU A 692 40.00 -15.84 -9.98
N GLU A 693 40.27 -17.14 -9.85
CA GLU A 693 41.60 -17.69 -9.56
C GLU A 693 42.58 -17.52 -10.74
N HIS A 694 42.06 -17.44 -11.97
CA HIS A 694 42.88 -17.38 -13.19
C HIS A 694 43.05 -15.96 -13.77
N VAL A 695 42.23 -15.00 -13.34
CA VAL A 695 42.33 -13.59 -13.77
C VAL A 695 43.34 -12.84 -12.89
N ASP A 696 43.80 -11.69 -13.37
CA ASP A 696 44.77 -10.88 -12.64
C ASP A 696 44.09 -9.98 -11.60
N MET A 697 42.91 -9.46 -11.91
CA MET A 697 42.16 -8.51 -11.07
C MET A 697 40.65 -8.73 -11.18
N TYR A 698 39.93 -8.52 -10.07
CA TYR A 698 38.49 -8.31 -10.08
C TYR A 698 38.15 -6.83 -9.89
N LEU A 699 37.29 -6.30 -10.75
CA LEU A 699 36.78 -4.93 -10.66
C LEU A 699 35.30 -4.98 -10.28
N SER A 700 34.93 -4.37 -9.15
CA SER A 700 33.54 -4.31 -8.72
C SER A 700 32.72 -3.37 -9.61
N THR A 701 31.43 -3.65 -9.77
CA THR A 701 30.50 -2.76 -10.50
C THR A 701 30.19 -1.51 -9.69
N CYS A 702 29.94 -0.39 -10.37
CA CYS A 702 29.52 0.87 -9.74
C CYS A 702 28.46 1.58 -10.61
N PRO A 703 27.47 2.31 -10.04
CA PRO A 703 27.37 2.74 -8.64
C PRO A 703 26.84 1.69 -7.67
N VAL A 704 26.51 0.48 -8.15
CA VAL A 704 26.00 -0.60 -7.29
C VAL A 704 26.97 -1.77 -7.30
N GLY A 705 27.59 -2.05 -6.15
CA GLY A 705 28.46 -3.22 -5.94
C GLY A 705 27.72 -4.57 -6.00
N GLY A 706 28.43 -5.63 -6.40
CA GLY A 706 27.89 -6.98 -6.48
C GLY A 706 28.26 -7.86 -5.29
N GLY A 707 27.33 -8.11 -4.36
CA GLY A 707 27.62 -8.85 -3.11
C GLY A 707 28.25 -10.24 -3.30
N LEU A 708 27.61 -11.15 -4.03
CA LEU A 708 28.16 -12.50 -4.25
C LEU A 708 29.50 -12.47 -5.00
N MET A 709 29.63 -11.62 -6.03
CA MET A 709 30.87 -11.52 -6.80
C MET A 709 32.03 -10.96 -5.96
N THR A 710 31.76 -10.00 -5.08
CA THR A 710 32.71 -9.51 -4.07
C THR A 710 33.19 -10.66 -3.18
N GLN A 711 32.29 -11.55 -2.74
CA GLN A 711 32.67 -12.70 -1.92
C GLN A 711 33.46 -13.76 -2.71
N TYR A 712 33.09 -14.07 -3.96
CA TYR A 712 33.89 -14.99 -4.80
C TYR A 712 35.28 -14.43 -5.08
N ALA A 713 35.40 -13.12 -5.36
CA ALA A 713 36.70 -12.47 -5.55
C ALA A 713 37.55 -12.59 -4.29
N ALA A 714 36.93 -12.36 -3.13
CA ALA A 714 37.62 -12.51 -1.86
C ALA A 714 38.07 -13.96 -1.59
N LEU A 715 37.25 -14.94 -1.97
CA LEU A 715 37.58 -16.36 -1.86
C LEU A 715 38.75 -16.75 -2.76
N ALA A 716 38.86 -16.15 -3.95
CA ALA A 716 39.99 -16.31 -4.86
C ALA A 716 41.25 -15.50 -4.46
N GLY A 717 41.21 -14.78 -3.33
CA GLY A 717 42.32 -13.93 -2.88
C GLY A 717 42.49 -12.65 -3.72
N LYS A 718 41.45 -12.21 -4.43
CA LYS A 718 41.45 -11.01 -5.27
C LYS A 718 40.75 -9.85 -4.55
N PRO A 719 41.47 -8.74 -4.25
CA PRO A 719 40.86 -7.55 -3.65
C PRO A 719 39.75 -6.99 -4.56
N PRO A 720 38.49 -6.88 -4.09
CA PRO A 720 37.42 -6.33 -4.88
C PRO A 720 37.38 -4.82 -4.75
N TYR A 721 38.04 -4.11 -5.68
CA TYR A 721 38.08 -2.65 -5.68
C TYR A 721 36.71 -2.03 -5.97
N ILE A 722 36.24 -1.15 -5.08
CA ILE A 722 34.90 -0.56 -5.07
C ILE A 722 35.01 0.98 -5.08
N LEU A 723 34.32 1.62 -6.03
CA LEU A 723 34.07 3.06 -6.02
C LEU A 723 32.70 3.33 -5.39
N ASP A 724 32.71 3.85 -4.16
CA ASP A 724 31.52 4.20 -3.40
C ASP A 724 31.06 5.61 -3.74
N TYR A 725 29.75 5.76 -3.94
CA TYR A 725 29.14 7.06 -4.28
C TYR A 725 28.76 7.89 -3.06
N ASN A 726 28.80 7.31 -1.85
CA ASN A 726 28.24 7.93 -0.63
C ASN A 726 29.03 7.59 0.66
N ASP A 727 30.35 7.38 0.60
CA ASP A 727 31.18 7.03 1.77
C ASP A 727 30.68 5.79 2.57
N TYR A 728 30.17 4.78 1.86
CA TYR A 728 29.50 3.65 2.49
C TYR A 728 30.07 2.28 2.08
N HIS A 729 30.40 1.46 3.08
CA HIS A 729 30.84 0.07 2.89
C HIS A 729 29.65 -0.88 2.77
N TYR A 730 29.58 -1.65 1.69
CA TYR A 730 28.42 -2.53 1.43
C TYR A 730 28.20 -3.67 2.44
N GLY A 731 29.17 -3.96 3.32
CA GLY A 731 29.08 -5.00 4.34
C GLY A 731 29.07 -6.40 3.73
N PHE A 732 29.75 -6.61 2.60
CA PHE A 732 29.79 -7.91 1.91
C PHE A 732 30.89 -8.84 2.45
N LEU A 733 31.93 -8.25 3.05
CA LEU A 733 33.06 -8.95 3.66
C LEU A 733 33.11 -8.65 5.17
N LEU A 734 33.74 -9.55 5.92
CA LEU A 734 34.08 -9.30 7.31
C LEU A 734 35.19 -8.24 7.39
N ASP A 735 35.08 -7.31 8.34
CA ASP A 735 36.05 -6.22 8.57
C ASP A 735 36.34 -5.35 7.33
N GLU A 736 35.34 -5.17 6.47
CA GLU A 736 35.49 -4.57 5.13
C GLU A 736 36.14 -3.18 5.13
N ALA A 737 35.90 -2.38 6.17
CA ALA A 737 36.46 -1.04 6.34
C ALA A 737 37.99 -1.02 6.41
N ASN A 738 38.63 -2.09 6.88
CA ASN A 738 40.08 -2.18 7.06
C ASN A 738 40.81 -2.82 5.87
N LEU A 739 40.09 -3.27 4.83
CA LEU A 739 40.68 -3.97 3.69
C LEU A 739 41.34 -3.02 2.67
N GLY A 740 41.04 -1.71 2.74
CA GLY A 740 41.57 -0.70 1.83
C GLY A 740 41.19 -1.00 0.37
N ILE A 741 39.91 -1.34 0.15
CA ILE A 741 39.32 -1.66 -1.15
C ILE A 741 38.22 -0.66 -1.56
N HIS A 742 37.88 0.28 -0.66
CA HIS A 742 36.83 1.28 -0.83
C HIS A 742 37.40 2.65 -1.12
N PHE A 743 36.82 3.33 -2.10
CA PHE A 743 37.25 4.65 -2.55
C PHE A 743 36.03 5.50 -2.82
N THR A 744 36.04 6.75 -2.36
CA THR A 744 34.90 7.66 -2.53
C THR A 744 35.23 8.82 -3.46
N GLN A 745 36.51 8.95 -3.81
CA GLN A 745 37.04 9.90 -4.77
C GLN A 745 37.53 9.15 -6.00
N TYR A 746 37.02 9.55 -7.17
CA TYR A 746 37.35 8.94 -8.46
C TYR A 746 38.87 8.91 -8.70
N ASP A 747 39.57 10.01 -8.42
CA ASP A 747 41.01 10.11 -8.68
C ASP A 747 41.83 9.20 -7.76
N ALA A 748 41.43 9.06 -6.48
CA ALA A 748 42.08 8.16 -5.55
C ALA A 748 41.87 6.69 -5.94
N PHE A 749 40.66 6.35 -6.40
CA PHE A 749 40.34 5.04 -6.94
C PHE A 749 41.22 4.73 -8.16
N MET A 750 41.26 5.61 -9.16
CA MET A 750 42.07 5.41 -10.36
C MET A 750 43.56 5.31 -10.05
N ALA A 751 44.08 6.10 -9.09
CA ALA A 751 45.48 6.02 -8.66
C ALA A 751 45.82 4.64 -8.06
N GLU A 752 44.94 4.08 -7.24
CA GLU A 752 45.11 2.71 -6.71
C GLU A 752 45.05 1.67 -7.83
N ILE A 753 44.07 1.77 -8.75
CA ILE A 753 43.97 0.84 -9.89
C ILE A 753 45.24 0.90 -10.74
N HIS A 754 45.75 2.10 -11.04
CA HIS A 754 46.98 2.27 -11.82
C HIS A 754 48.18 1.63 -11.14
N ARG A 755 48.29 1.81 -9.81
CA ARG A 755 49.33 1.18 -9.02
C ARG A 755 49.23 -0.34 -9.04
N TYR A 756 48.02 -0.88 -8.87
CA TYR A 756 47.78 -2.32 -8.83
C TYR A 756 48.06 -3.01 -10.18
N ILE A 757 47.72 -2.37 -11.30
CA ILE A 757 48.01 -2.89 -12.64
C ILE A 757 49.50 -2.71 -12.99
N GLY A 758 50.05 -1.52 -12.75
CA GLY A 758 51.39 -1.13 -13.19
C GLY A 758 52.55 -1.67 -12.35
N ASP A 759 52.33 -2.02 -11.07
CA ASP A 759 53.36 -2.51 -10.15
C ASP A 759 53.04 -3.95 -9.70
N ALA A 760 53.75 -4.91 -10.29
CA ALA A 760 53.57 -6.34 -10.01
C ALA A 760 53.95 -6.72 -8.58
N ASP A 761 54.98 -6.08 -8.00
CA ASP A 761 55.43 -6.35 -6.63
C ASP A 761 54.41 -5.83 -5.61
N TYR A 762 53.85 -4.64 -5.87
CA TYR A 762 52.77 -4.09 -5.07
C TYR A 762 51.53 -4.99 -5.11
N ARG A 763 51.10 -5.41 -6.31
CA ARG A 763 49.96 -6.31 -6.48
C ARG A 763 50.14 -7.62 -5.72
N GLN A 764 51.29 -8.30 -5.87
CA GLN A 764 51.54 -9.56 -5.15
C GLN A 764 51.49 -9.39 -3.64
N LYS A 765 52.03 -8.28 -3.10
CA LYS A 765 51.94 -7.97 -1.67
C LYS A 765 50.50 -7.68 -1.22
N LYS A 766 49.74 -6.95 -2.03
CA LYS A 766 48.33 -6.62 -1.76
C LYS A 766 47.47 -7.87 -1.78
N ASP A 767 47.62 -8.74 -2.79
CA ASP A 767 46.92 -10.03 -2.91
C ASP A 767 47.25 -10.93 -1.71
N ALA A 768 48.53 -11.07 -1.36
CA ALA A 768 48.96 -11.88 -0.22
C ALA A 768 48.42 -11.34 1.11
N ALA A 769 48.47 -10.02 1.33
CA ALA A 769 47.95 -9.39 2.54
C ALA A 769 46.43 -9.54 2.63
N PHE A 770 45.72 -9.37 1.52
CA PHE A 770 44.28 -9.52 1.44
C PHE A 770 43.85 -10.98 1.67
N ALA A 771 44.52 -11.95 1.04
CA ALA A 771 44.24 -13.38 1.22
C ALA A 771 44.56 -13.89 2.63
N ALA A 772 45.52 -13.27 3.33
CA ALA A 772 45.83 -13.58 4.72
C ALA A 772 44.80 -13.04 5.71
N HIS A 773 43.99 -12.05 5.31
CA HIS A 773 42.94 -11.48 6.14
C HIS A 773 41.68 -12.37 6.12
N LYS A 774 40.99 -12.48 7.26
CA LYS A 774 39.75 -13.26 7.35
C LYS A 774 38.58 -12.46 6.80
N ASN A 775 38.38 -12.53 5.50
CA ASN A 775 37.37 -11.72 4.80
C ASN A 775 35.98 -12.36 4.74
N LEU A 776 35.87 -13.67 4.96
CA LEU A 776 34.65 -14.44 4.71
C LEU A 776 34.27 -15.31 5.91
N LEU A 777 32.97 -15.55 6.02
CA LEU A 777 32.42 -16.54 6.91
C LEU A 777 32.62 -17.96 6.34
N THR A 778 33.00 -18.91 7.17
CA THR A 778 33.05 -20.33 6.76
C THR A 778 31.68 -20.99 6.88
N ALA A 779 31.45 -22.07 6.13
CA ALA A 779 30.22 -22.87 6.24
C ALA A 779 29.96 -23.38 7.68
N LYS A 780 31.03 -23.71 8.41
CA LYS A 780 30.96 -24.16 9.81
C LYS A 780 30.51 -23.03 10.75
N GLU A 781 31.04 -21.82 10.57
CA GLU A 781 30.65 -20.66 11.38
C GLU A 781 29.22 -20.22 11.07
N PHE A 782 28.82 -20.24 9.79
CA PHE A 782 27.44 -20.03 9.38
C PHE A 782 26.49 -21.00 10.08
N ALA A 783 26.79 -22.30 10.05
CA ALA A 783 25.96 -23.32 10.69
C ALA A 783 25.94 -23.17 12.22
N ALA A 784 27.07 -22.83 12.84
CA ALA A 784 27.15 -22.58 14.28
C ALA A 784 26.30 -21.37 14.70
N ASN A 785 26.32 -20.28 13.93
CA ASN A 785 25.50 -19.11 14.21
C ASN A 785 24.01 -19.39 14.00
N LEU A 786 23.65 -20.08 12.92
CA LEU A 786 22.26 -20.43 12.66
C LEU A 786 21.71 -21.36 13.74
N LYS A 787 22.52 -22.32 14.20
CA LYS A 787 22.20 -23.17 15.35
C LYS A 787 21.94 -22.33 16.60
N GLN A 788 22.81 -21.37 16.93
CA GLN A 788 22.62 -20.47 18.07
C GLN A 788 21.29 -19.70 17.97
N ILE A 789 20.96 -19.17 16.79
CA ILE A 789 19.70 -18.45 16.54
C ILE A 789 18.50 -19.37 16.73
N VAL A 790 18.57 -20.60 16.24
CA VAL A 790 17.48 -21.59 16.40
C VAL A 790 17.29 -22.00 17.85
N GLU A 791 18.38 -22.27 18.58
CA GLU A 791 18.33 -22.78 19.95
C GLU A 791 18.03 -21.71 21.01
N THR A 792 18.50 -20.48 20.78
CA THR A 792 18.46 -19.42 21.81
C THR A 792 17.75 -18.14 21.36
N GLY A 793 17.42 -18.02 20.07
CA GLY A 793 16.89 -16.78 19.50
C GLY A 793 17.90 -15.63 19.53
N GLN A 794 19.21 -15.90 19.61
CA GLN A 794 20.30 -14.91 19.64
C GLN A 794 21.29 -15.18 18.51
N SER A 795 21.90 -14.12 17.96
CA SER A 795 23.01 -14.25 17.01
C SER A 795 24.34 -14.04 17.74
N ASN A 796 25.39 -14.74 17.29
CA ASN A 796 26.77 -14.48 17.70
C ASN A 796 27.35 -13.21 17.08
N TYR A 797 26.65 -12.61 16.11
CA TYR A 797 27.05 -11.38 15.45
C TYR A 797 26.15 -10.22 15.90
N PRO A 798 26.72 -9.17 16.52
CA PRO A 798 25.96 -7.98 16.87
C PRO A 798 25.54 -7.21 15.61
N ILE A 799 24.45 -6.43 15.73
CA ILE A 799 24.00 -5.51 14.70
C ILE A 799 24.50 -4.11 15.06
N HIS A 800 25.10 -3.41 14.11
CA HIS A 800 25.52 -2.02 14.26
C HIS A 800 24.60 -1.10 13.45
N PHE A 801 23.68 -0.42 14.14
CA PHE A 801 22.75 0.49 13.47
C PHE A 801 23.40 1.84 13.14
N TYR A 802 23.07 2.38 11.97
CA TYR A 802 23.48 3.72 11.51
C TYR A 802 22.44 4.31 10.55
N ASP A 803 22.55 5.60 10.23
CA ASP A 803 21.62 6.28 9.32
C ASP A 803 21.87 5.86 7.86
N VAL A 804 20.92 5.10 7.30
CA VAL A 804 20.94 4.64 5.89
C VAL A 804 20.20 5.60 4.95
N THR A 805 19.66 6.73 5.42
CA THR A 805 18.89 7.68 4.60
C THR A 805 19.67 8.20 3.38
N PRO A 806 20.96 8.59 3.51
CA PRO A 806 21.74 9.04 2.34
C PRO A 806 21.86 7.95 1.27
N ASN A 807 22.03 6.69 1.68
CA ASN A 807 22.15 5.55 0.80
C ASN A 807 20.85 5.30 0.03
N ILE A 808 19.72 5.31 0.74
CA ILE A 808 18.39 5.14 0.16
C ILE A 808 18.12 6.23 -0.89
N ARG A 809 18.33 7.50 -0.54
CA ARG A 809 18.17 8.62 -1.49
C ARG A 809 19.09 8.52 -2.71
N GLY A 810 20.28 7.94 -2.54
CA GLY A 810 21.18 7.62 -3.65
C GLY A 810 20.58 6.56 -4.57
N GLN A 811 20.10 5.45 -4.01
CA GLN A 811 19.47 4.36 -4.76
C GLN A 811 18.20 4.83 -5.49
N GLU A 812 17.34 5.60 -4.82
CA GLU A 812 16.13 6.18 -5.42
C GLU A 812 16.47 7.06 -6.64
N ARG A 813 17.50 7.91 -6.56
CA ARG A 813 17.95 8.74 -7.68
C ARG A 813 18.44 7.91 -8.87
N VAL A 814 19.27 6.90 -8.62
CA VAL A 814 19.77 5.99 -9.67
C VAL A 814 18.61 5.24 -10.31
N PHE A 815 17.67 4.76 -9.50
CA PHE A 815 16.49 4.05 -10.00
C PHE A 815 15.63 4.96 -10.89
N LEU A 816 15.30 6.17 -10.43
CA LEU A 816 14.54 7.16 -11.20
C LEU A 816 15.23 7.50 -12.52
N ALA A 817 16.55 7.67 -12.53
CA ALA A 817 17.33 7.94 -13.74
C ALA A 817 17.31 6.76 -14.73
N ASN A 818 17.47 5.53 -14.24
CA ASN A 818 17.42 4.33 -15.07
C ASN A 818 16.01 4.08 -15.64
N TYR A 819 14.96 4.34 -14.86
CA TYR A 819 13.58 4.22 -15.32
C TYR A 819 13.28 5.20 -16.44
N LYS A 820 13.63 6.49 -16.26
CA LYS A 820 13.49 7.54 -17.31
C LYS A 820 14.19 7.14 -18.62
N LYS A 821 15.32 6.44 -18.55
CA LYS A 821 16.07 5.95 -19.72
C LYS A 821 15.44 4.71 -20.37
N ALA A 822 14.94 3.75 -19.58
CA ALA A 822 14.32 2.52 -20.07
C ALA A 822 12.92 2.78 -20.67
N HIS A 823 12.27 3.86 -20.24
CA HIS A 823 10.93 4.27 -20.68
C HIS A 823 11.00 5.71 -21.23
N PRO A 824 11.73 5.96 -22.32
CA PRO A 824 11.97 7.31 -22.84
C PRO A 824 10.68 8.01 -23.31
N PHE A 825 9.59 7.25 -23.51
CA PHE A 825 8.24 7.74 -23.84
C PHE A 825 7.33 7.92 -22.61
N HIS A 826 7.90 7.89 -21.41
CA HIS A 826 7.26 8.28 -20.15
C HIS A 826 8.03 9.43 -19.48
N GLN A 827 8.58 10.36 -20.28
CA GLN A 827 8.51 11.76 -19.84
C GLN A 827 7.04 12.11 -19.70
N PRO A 828 6.65 12.93 -18.72
CA PRO A 828 5.26 13.07 -18.38
C PRO A 828 4.59 13.69 -19.63
N ASP A 829 3.83 12.84 -20.32
CA ASP A 829 2.83 13.07 -21.35
C ASP A 829 1.57 12.43 -20.79
#